data_AF-A0A8H5HLP7-F1
#
_entry.id   AF-A0A8H5HLP7-F1
#
_cell.length_a   1.000
_cell.length_b   1.000
_cell.length_c   1.000
_cell.angle_alpha   90.00
_cell.angle_beta   90.00
_cell.angle_gamma   90.00
#
_symmetry.space_group_name_H-M   'P 1'
#
loop_
_entity.id
_entity.type
_entity.pdbx_description
1 polymer ?
#
loop_
_entity_poly.entity_id
_entity_poly.type
_entity_poly.pdbx_seq_one_letter_code
_entity_poly.pdbx_strand_id
1 'polypeptide(L)'
;MSSGIPKAVLYYSPVSVWSAAVLLTLEEKGYGADEIDRKQVDLTIGENYDPTFLRLNPKATVPTLVVPMQKTLTEDVESRYKALTETQPIIEFLDKSRSTISRTHTTSTAPAPALAPATIAFASKTKTIIDVIHSEDANPNHLAYTNARDDTALRTLASETLPALTGKQKSLARYITDAEQEKIHVSEKTKAFWRDKKAAVDVLLEVVENADKSEAELDTDAQAKRAEFYTEARHAWGVALKDVLIKVDNEHVGPYTLGDQFSIADLHLASWLARLVRLAGGAYVDDGDTAIGKLEAHIGGSFALAKDFPVEDAQGMAIYHIIIIVSNVDGGGGKLGCDGRDRKTSITSETSTMAFAVSMLRPPANNSRRSTMVDDYDSASSTDSDRIHARTRVQPTASGSSSAPHPSFLFAPHLQSGRSSVSSTAASSPLPSRSNSPLPQFYSSNPSSSCTSDTDSEPVSHLLRNRNHWWRENRRSWWSVSRRRRKRDGRIVRFLKKWTRRIVRHPFFPSQPITIVLTLILLSIFAIFLTLLLIYILNPDKEPLPWRAYCSNPSLSAQYDAFPLTDHSSESSSSTNPPPFPPTNLDTLSPAGLFVGVFSIDSSFERRMFVRTTWATHPRSRDGAGEGDDGVGTSRTIVRFILGQPRKDWERRIKLEMETYNDIIILPITENMNSGKTHTFFSWAAINAWVPPVYSNSTISPPLFSYSNHTASPPSLAPHDSYLTWQDQHLGTAMSWVRPDFVVKVDDDSFVMLAELEARLRVELHAQPRSNHESTPPFSSILSTETSSATGNTSTEGLTLTAQDMQHHPLAGITAPQVVDDPLVYWGYLVTNRLHKFMAGELYALSWSLVDWSAKDPAVKGLTKGAEDKQTAKWMKLHPRSNQVRWVSERCWIYDHPRSGTVYAHGFLYPSEATRVKRSMLNHLDEALIDALTSPTNAIGGSTPPTPASWAYSSVSTFGVRYVPPLPELSTKHSVEALVEGSDMSMIREGSPMTPEYAWTHREGRRKRYEGKRVGGTVVVHFIKKNIWYLETALALLEGEEQSEFEKFQTRELEKAALARLPSSPHSHLASRRLSRKLS
;
A
#
# COMPACT_ATOMS: atom_id res chain seq x y z
N MET A 1 27.58 39.13 1.66
CA MET A 1 28.44 38.13 1.00
C MET A 1 27.65 36.85 0.93
N SER A 2 27.23 36.42 -0.27
CA SER A 2 26.37 35.26 -0.47
C SER A 2 27.13 33.97 -0.13
N SER A 3 26.52 33.14 0.72
CA SER A 3 26.99 31.82 1.16
C SER A 3 27.52 30.96 0.01
N GLY A 4 28.73 30.39 0.19
CA GLY A 4 29.48 29.58 -0.78
C GLY A 4 28.92 28.19 -1.09
N ILE A 5 27.61 27.99 -1.03
CA ILE A 5 26.98 26.71 -1.36
C ILE A 5 26.64 26.69 -2.86
N PRO A 6 27.17 25.75 -3.65
CA PRO A 6 26.85 25.64 -5.07
C PRO A 6 25.36 25.32 -5.27
N LYS A 7 24.69 26.02 -6.19
CA LYS A 7 23.26 25.84 -6.50
C LYS A 7 23.04 24.79 -7.60
N ALA A 8 21.85 24.21 -7.62
CA ALA A 8 21.42 23.41 -8.76
C ALA A 8 21.14 24.31 -9.97
N VAL A 9 21.51 23.85 -11.16
CA VAL A 9 21.32 24.60 -12.42
C VAL A 9 20.39 23.82 -13.35
N LEU A 10 19.24 24.39 -13.68
CA LEU A 10 18.30 23.83 -14.64
C LEU A 10 18.54 24.44 -16.03
N TYR A 11 19.01 23.63 -16.97
CA TYR A 11 19.06 23.98 -18.38
C TYR A 11 17.71 23.63 -19.02
N TYR A 12 17.03 24.63 -19.57
CA TYR A 12 15.68 24.49 -20.11
C TYR A 12 15.49 25.31 -21.39
N SER A 13 14.44 25.02 -22.15
CA SER A 13 14.06 25.85 -23.30
C SER A 13 12.57 26.20 -23.26
N PRO A 14 12.20 27.47 -23.51
CA PRO A 14 10.80 27.89 -23.60
C PRO A 14 9.96 27.09 -24.60
N VAL A 15 10.57 26.65 -25.70
CA VAL A 15 9.85 25.93 -26.76
C VAL A 15 9.77 24.42 -26.51
N SER A 16 10.39 23.90 -25.44
CA SER A 16 10.39 22.48 -25.10
C SER A 16 9.23 22.10 -24.20
N VAL A 17 8.39 21.18 -24.68
CA VAL A 17 7.28 20.57 -23.92
C VAL A 17 7.76 19.96 -22.61
N TRP A 18 8.87 19.24 -22.66
CA TRP A 18 9.38 18.58 -21.47
C TRP A 18 10.05 19.54 -20.48
N SER A 19 10.54 20.69 -20.96
CA SER A 19 10.96 21.78 -20.07
C SER A 19 9.75 22.37 -19.34
N ALA A 20 8.61 22.51 -20.02
CA ALA A 20 7.37 22.97 -19.37
C ALA A 20 6.93 22.04 -18.23
N ALA A 21 7.00 20.72 -18.40
CA ALA A 21 6.66 19.76 -17.35
C ALA A 21 7.53 19.95 -16.08
N VAL A 22 8.83 20.19 -16.25
CA VAL A 22 9.74 20.49 -15.13
C VAL A 22 9.45 21.85 -14.51
N LEU A 23 9.15 22.87 -15.31
CA LEU A 23 8.79 24.20 -14.81
C LEU A 23 7.49 24.17 -14.01
N LEU A 24 6.47 23.44 -14.48
CA LEU A 24 5.23 23.19 -13.74
C LEU A 24 5.51 22.47 -12.41
N THR A 25 6.42 21.50 -12.41
CA THR A 25 6.84 20.84 -11.17
C THR A 25 7.48 21.81 -10.19
N LEU A 26 8.32 22.73 -10.67
CA LEU A 26 8.91 23.76 -9.82
C LEU A 26 7.85 24.65 -9.19
N GLU A 27 6.86 25.06 -9.98
CA GLU A 27 5.78 25.92 -9.51
C GLU A 27 4.86 25.22 -8.51
N GLU A 28 4.41 24.01 -8.85
CA GLU A 28 3.51 23.22 -8.02
C GLU A 28 4.17 22.87 -6.67
N LYS A 29 5.48 22.60 -6.68
CA LYS A 29 6.27 22.38 -5.47
C LYS A 29 6.74 23.69 -4.81
N GLY A 30 6.41 24.85 -5.36
CA GLY A 30 6.68 26.18 -4.80
C GLY A 30 8.15 26.61 -4.77
N TYR A 31 9.01 26.11 -5.67
CA TYR A 31 10.45 26.43 -5.68
C TYR A 31 10.71 27.93 -5.95
N GLY A 32 11.46 28.56 -5.05
CA GLY A 32 11.88 29.95 -5.13
C GLY A 32 12.76 30.23 -6.35
N ALA A 33 12.68 31.46 -6.87
CA ALA A 33 13.53 31.90 -7.98
C ALA A 33 15.03 31.93 -7.62
N ASP A 34 15.35 31.94 -6.33
CA ASP A 34 16.71 31.96 -5.78
C ASP A 34 17.27 30.56 -5.46
N GLU A 35 16.48 29.49 -5.56
CA GLU A 35 16.92 28.13 -5.17
C GLU A 35 17.53 27.33 -6.33
N ILE A 36 17.07 27.56 -7.55
CA ILE A 36 17.54 26.86 -8.76
C ILE A 36 17.89 27.89 -9.81
N ASP A 37 19.15 27.89 -10.24
CA ASP A 37 19.61 28.77 -11.30
C ASP A 37 19.09 28.23 -12.64
N ARG A 38 18.28 29.03 -13.33
CA ARG A 38 17.70 28.64 -14.62
C ARG A 38 18.57 29.17 -15.76
N LYS A 39 19.03 28.29 -16.65
CA LYS A 39 19.79 28.64 -17.86
C LYS A 39 18.98 28.27 -19.10
N GLN A 40 18.66 29.26 -19.90
CA GLN A 40 17.98 29.05 -21.16
C GLN A 40 18.95 28.47 -22.19
N VAL A 41 18.48 27.46 -22.93
CA VAL A 41 19.14 26.88 -24.10
C VAL A 41 18.26 27.17 -25.31
N ASP A 42 18.79 27.90 -26.28
CA ASP A 42 18.08 28.26 -27.50
C ASP A 42 18.12 27.12 -28.52
N LEU A 43 16.99 26.43 -28.66
CA LEU A 43 16.83 25.33 -29.60
C LEU A 43 16.66 25.79 -31.05
N THR A 44 16.32 27.06 -31.29
CA THR A 44 16.09 27.59 -32.65
C THR A 44 17.41 27.74 -33.40
N ILE A 45 18.47 28.14 -32.70
CA ILE A 45 19.83 28.25 -33.24
C ILE A 45 20.67 27.00 -32.96
N GLY A 46 20.12 25.98 -32.29
CA GLY A 46 20.81 24.71 -32.04
C GLY A 46 21.90 24.75 -30.95
N GLU A 47 21.73 25.57 -29.90
CA GLU A 47 22.68 25.63 -28.77
C GLU A 47 22.82 24.29 -28.03
N ASN A 48 21.78 23.45 -28.05
CA ASN A 48 21.82 22.11 -27.47
C ASN A 48 22.85 21.17 -28.15
N TYR A 49 23.34 21.53 -29.33
CA TYR A 49 24.42 20.80 -30.02
C TYR A 49 25.82 21.33 -29.69
N ASP A 50 25.92 22.41 -28.90
CA ASP A 50 27.19 22.98 -28.51
C ASP A 50 28.01 21.98 -27.67
N PRO A 51 29.33 21.84 -27.89
CA PRO A 51 30.18 20.93 -27.12
C PRO A 51 30.09 21.12 -25.60
N THR A 52 29.87 22.35 -25.12
CA THR A 52 29.72 22.64 -23.68
C THR A 52 28.44 22.04 -23.11
N PHE A 53 27.33 22.11 -23.85
CA PHE A 53 26.07 21.49 -23.46
C PHE A 53 26.12 19.97 -23.60
N LEU A 54 26.75 19.44 -24.65
CA LEU A 54 26.89 17.99 -24.86
C LEU A 54 27.70 17.29 -23.77
N ARG A 55 28.58 18.01 -23.07
CA ARG A 55 29.26 17.51 -21.86
C ARG A 55 28.30 17.30 -20.69
N LEU A 56 27.21 18.07 -20.62
CA LEU A 56 26.17 17.93 -19.61
C LEU A 56 25.16 16.86 -19.99
N ASN A 57 24.67 16.91 -21.23
CA ASN A 57 23.73 15.94 -21.77
C ASN A 57 24.13 15.50 -23.19
N PRO A 58 24.72 14.29 -23.35
CA PRO A 58 25.17 13.80 -24.64
C PRO A 58 24.03 13.50 -25.62
N LYS A 59 22.77 13.49 -25.18
CA LYS A 59 21.60 13.32 -26.05
C LYS A 59 21.16 14.62 -26.72
N ALA A 60 21.75 15.76 -26.36
CA ALA A 60 21.36 17.10 -26.84
C ALA A 60 19.88 17.44 -26.57
N THR A 61 19.32 16.95 -25.46
CA THR A 61 17.92 17.19 -25.07
C THR A 61 17.82 18.13 -23.87
N VAL A 62 16.71 18.85 -23.79
CA VAL A 62 16.32 19.67 -22.63
C VAL A 62 14.95 19.20 -22.14
N PRO A 63 14.69 19.16 -20.83
CA PRO A 63 15.46 19.78 -19.75
C PRO A 63 16.67 18.96 -19.28
N THR A 64 17.64 19.61 -18.63
CA THR A 64 18.77 18.95 -17.95
C THR A 64 19.05 19.65 -16.63
N LEU A 65 18.97 18.92 -15.52
CA LEU A 65 19.20 19.46 -14.18
C LEU A 65 20.58 19.03 -13.67
N VAL A 66 21.45 19.99 -13.40
CA VAL A 66 22.78 19.75 -12.82
C VAL A 66 22.70 20.03 -11.33
N VAL A 67 22.87 18.99 -10.51
CA VAL A 67 22.69 19.05 -9.05
C VAL A 67 24.04 18.84 -8.36
N PRO A 68 24.40 19.66 -7.35
CA PRO A 68 25.59 19.43 -6.52
C PRO A 68 25.42 18.18 -5.65
N MET A 69 26.48 17.38 -5.50
CA MET A 69 26.46 16.18 -4.67
C MET A 69 26.56 16.52 -3.19
N GLN A 70 25.73 15.86 -2.36
CA GLN A 70 25.68 16.09 -0.91
C GLN A 70 27.04 15.89 -0.20
N LYS A 71 27.90 15.02 -0.72
CA LYS A 71 29.22 14.70 -0.15
C LYS A 71 30.30 15.76 -0.43
N THR A 72 29.98 16.81 -1.19
CA THR A 72 30.92 17.85 -1.63
C THR A 72 30.33 19.25 -1.44
N LEU A 73 29.52 19.45 -0.39
CA LEU A 73 28.88 20.74 -0.06
C LEU A 73 29.67 21.57 0.97
N THR A 74 30.76 21.03 1.52
CA THR A 74 31.67 21.74 2.43
C THR A 74 32.62 22.63 1.63
N GLU A 75 32.90 23.85 2.11
CA GLU A 75 33.76 24.83 1.41
C GLU A 75 35.17 24.30 1.08
N ASP A 76 35.65 23.29 1.84
CA ASP A 76 36.98 22.70 1.69
C ASP A 76 37.09 21.61 0.60
N VAL A 77 35.98 21.21 -0.05
CA VAL A 77 35.95 20.10 -1.02
C VAL A 77 35.39 20.56 -2.36
N GLU A 78 36.12 20.32 -3.45
CA GLU A 78 35.67 20.64 -4.80
C GLU A 78 34.30 20.01 -5.10
N SER A 79 33.32 20.85 -5.42
CA SER A 79 31.94 20.43 -5.63
C SER A 79 31.84 19.49 -6.83
N ARG A 80 31.41 18.24 -6.60
CA ARG A 80 31.07 17.30 -7.68
C ARG A 80 29.61 17.46 -8.04
N TYR A 81 29.30 17.47 -9.33
CA TYR A 81 27.93 17.62 -9.84
C TYR A 81 27.45 16.32 -10.50
N LYS A 82 26.14 16.09 -10.42
CA LYS A 82 25.44 15.04 -11.17
C LYS A 82 24.43 15.69 -12.11
N ALA A 83 24.52 15.37 -13.41
CA ALA A 83 23.53 15.76 -14.39
C ALA A 83 22.40 14.73 -14.46
N LEU A 84 21.16 15.18 -14.27
CA LEU A 84 19.94 14.45 -14.60
C LEU A 84 19.50 14.91 -15.99
N THR A 85 19.52 14.01 -16.97
CA THR A 85 19.36 14.32 -18.40
C THR A 85 17.96 14.01 -18.95
N GLU A 86 17.12 13.36 -18.15
CA GLU A 86 15.78 12.89 -18.56
C GLU A 86 14.69 13.56 -17.72
N THR A 87 13.57 13.89 -18.35
CA THR A 87 12.46 14.63 -17.73
C THR A 87 11.89 13.93 -16.51
N GLN A 88 11.58 12.63 -16.61
CA GLN A 88 10.97 11.88 -15.51
C GLN A 88 11.87 11.84 -14.26
N PRO A 89 13.16 11.43 -14.34
CA PRO A 89 14.09 11.52 -13.21
C PRO A 89 14.25 12.92 -12.63
N ILE A 90 14.16 13.98 -13.44
CA ILE A 90 14.20 15.37 -12.94
C ILE A 90 12.97 15.68 -12.10
N ILE A 91 11.77 15.38 -12.61
CA ILE A 91 10.50 15.64 -11.90
C ILE A 91 10.43 14.81 -10.61
N GLU A 92 10.75 13.52 -10.68
CA GLU A 92 10.80 12.67 -9.49
C GLU A 92 11.83 13.17 -8.46
N PHE A 93 12.99 13.66 -8.91
CA PHE A 93 13.99 14.24 -8.03
C PHE A 93 13.47 15.51 -7.36
N LEU A 94 12.83 16.41 -8.11
CA LEU A 94 12.27 17.67 -7.58
C LEU A 94 11.11 17.42 -6.61
N ASP A 95 10.24 16.45 -6.90
CA ASP A 95 9.14 16.05 -5.99
C ASP A 95 9.70 15.47 -4.68
N LYS A 96 10.66 14.55 -4.78
CA LYS A 96 11.31 13.91 -3.60
C LYS A 96 12.17 14.89 -2.79
N SER A 97 12.79 15.87 -3.44
CA SER A 97 13.70 16.83 -2.79
C SER A 97 12.97 17.85 -1.94
N ARG A 98 11.65 18.02 -2.12
CA ARG A 98 10.84 18.97 -1.35
C ARG A 98 9.67 18.30 -0.64
N SER A 99 9.73 18.32 0.68
CA SER A 99 8.67 17.80 1.56
C SER A 99 7.50 18.78 1.66
N THR A 100 6.35 18.24 2.08
CA THR A 100 5.11 19.00 2.35
C THR A 100 5.25 20.08 3.43
N ILE A 101 6.29 19.97 4.28
CA ILE A 101 6.56 20.87 5.41
C ILE A 101 7.65 21.92 5.08
N SER A 102 8.29 21.84 3.90
CA SER A 102 9.40 22.72 3.55
C SER A 102 8.94 24.18 3.39
N ARG A 103 9.27 25.04 4.37
CA ARG A 103 8.96 26.48 4.38
C ARG A 103 10.14 27.38 3.99
N THR A 104 11.27 26.82 3.57
CA THR A 104 12.45 27.60 3.17
C THR A 104 12.26 28.14 1.76
N HIS A 105 12.26 29.46 1.61
CA HIS A 105 12.28 30.15 0.30
C HIS A 105 11.18 29.71 -0.69
N THR A 106 10.03 29.24 -0.18
CA THR A 106 8.88 28.86 -1.00
C THR A 106 8.15 30.09 -1.55
N THR A 107 7.71 30.03 -2.81
CA THR A 107 6.87 31.07 -3.44
C THR A 107 5.41 31.04 -2.95
N SER A 108 4.99 29.92 -2.34
CA SER A 108 3.62 29.70 -1.86
C SER A 108 3.56 29.50 -0.34
N THR A 109 2.51 30.02 0.28
CA THR A 109 2.18 29.78 1.69
C THR A 109 1.52 28.42 1.94
N ALA A 110 1.04 27.76 0.89
CA ALA A 110 0.47 26.43 0.96
C ALA A 110 1.58 25.35 1.08
N PRO A 111 1.33 24.23 1.78
CA PRO A 111 2.28 23.13 1.83
C PRO A 111 2.50 22.55 0.43
N ALA A 112 3.76 22.28 0.06
CA ALA A 112 4.07 21.70 -1.24
C ALA A 112 3.37 20.32 -1.36
N PRO A 113 2.55 20.06 -2.39
CA PRO A 113 1.81 18.83 -2.53
C PRO A 113 2.75 17.64 -2.78
N ALA A 114 2.28 16.44 -2.46
CA ALA A 114 2.93 15.19 -2.86
C ALA A 114 2.41 14.80 -4.25
N LEU A 115 3.26 14.85 -5.27
CA LEU A 115 2.86 14.58 -6.66
C LEU A 115 3.02 13.10 -7.03
N ALA A 116 3.92 12.38 -6.35
CA ALA A 116 4.06 10.95 -6.53
C ALA A 116 2.78 10.20 -6.08
N PRO A 117 2.30 9.22 -6.85
CA PRO A 117 1.09 8.48 -6.53
C PRO A 117 1.24 7.64 -5.24
N ALA A 118 0.20 7.65 -4.40
CA ALA A 118 0.22 6.98 -3.09
C ALA A 118 0.02 5.45 -3.15
N THR A 119 -0.46 4.91 -4.28
CA THR A 119 -0.77 3.48 -4.44
C THR A 119 0.05 2.83 -5.56
N ILE A 120 0.30 1.52 -5.48
CA ILE A 120 1.02 0.77 -6.53
C ILE A 120 0.23 0.76 -7.84
N ALA A 121 -1.11 0.70 -7.76
CA ALA A 121 -1.97 0.75 -8.94
C ALA A 121 -1.83 2.08 -9.68
N PHE A 122 -1.89 3.20 -8.94
CA PHE A 122 -1.68 4.53 -9.52
C PHE A 122 -0.25 4.76 -9.97
N ALA A 123 0.76 4.18 -9.29
CA ALA A 123 2.14 4.19 -9.77
C ALA A 123 2.30 3.42 -11.09
N SER A 124 1.64 2.27 -11.23
CA SER A 124 1.63 1.49 -12.47
C SER A 124 0.95 2.27 -13.60
N LYS A 125 -0.23 2.87 -13.34
CA LYS A 125 -0.94 3.71 -14.32
C LYS A 125 -0.13 4.93 -14.73
N THR A 126 0.46 5.64 -13.77
CA THR A 126 1.37 6.78 -14.01
C THR A 126 2.49 6.36 -14.95
N LYS A 127 3.13 5.22 -14.67
CA LYS A 127 4.21 4.69 -15.50
C LYS A 127 3.70 4.37 -16.91
N THR A 128 2.57 3.68 -17.05
CA THR A 128 2.00 3.36 -18.36
C THR A 128 1.72 4.64 -19.17
N ILE A 129 1.07 5.64 -18.55
CA ILE A 129 0.73 6.90 -19.22
C ILE A 129 2.01 7.64 -19.64
N ILE A 130 2.98 7.77 -18.75
CA ILE A 130 4.28 8.41 -19.05
C ILE A 130 5.01 7.65 -20.15
N ASP A 131 5.13 6.33 -20.06
CA ASP A 131 5.81 5.51 -21.08
C ASP A 131 5.12 5.65 -22.46
N VAL A 132 3.79 5.77 -22.49
CA VAL A 132 3.00 5.96 -23.72
C VAL A 132 3.23 7.36 -24.31
N ILE A 133 3.15 8.44 -23.53
CA ILE A 133 3.31 9.82 -24.05
C ILE A 133 4.77 10.20 -24.33
N HIS A 134 5.75 9.46 -23.77
CA HIS A 134 7.17 9.59 -24.10
C HIS A 134 7.61 8.61 -25.22
N SER A 135 6.69 7.84 -25.79
CA SER A 135 6.98 6.99 -26.96
C SER A 135 7.26 7.83 -28.20
N GLU A 136 7.93 7.23 -29.20
CA GLU A 136 8.21 7.92 -30.47
C GLU A 136 6.93 8.31 -31.22
N ASP A 137 5.87 7.50 -31.13
CA ASP A 137 4.56 7.78 -31.73
C ASP A 137 3.88 9.02 -31.11
N ALA A 138 4.17 9.30 -29.83
CA ALA A 138 3.65 10.44 -29.10
C ALA A 138 4.62 11.64 -29.08
N ASN A 139 5.74 11.59 -29.80
CA ASN A 139 6.80 12.58 -29.69
C ASN A 139 6.31 13.98 -30.14
N PRO A 140 6.27 14.99 -29.23
CA PRO A 140 5.67 16.29 -29.55
C PRO A 140 6.46 17.08 -30.60
N ASN A 141 7.75 16.81 -30.76
CA ASN A 141 8.55 17.42 -31.82
C ASN A 141 8.28 16.78 -33.18
N HIS A 142 8.13 15.46 -33.24
CA HIS A 142 7.77 14.75 -34.47
C HIS A 142 6.41 15.23 -34.97
N LEU A 143 5.41 15.28 -34.09
CA LEU A 143 4.06 15.76 -34.40
C LEU A 143 4.03 17.22 -34.83
N ALA A 144 4.89 18.07 -34.24
CA ALA A 144 5.02 19.46 -34.66
C ALA A 144 5.63 19.59 -36.07
N TYR A 145 6.70 18.84 -36.38
CA TYR A 145 7.34 18.88 -37.70
C TYR A 145 6.56 18.18 -38.80
N THR A 146 5.56 17.36 -38.45
CA THR A 146 4.68 16.65 -39.39
C THR A 146 3.24 17.17 -39.36
N ASN A 147 3.02 18.42 -38.90
CA ASN A 147 1.69 19.00 -38.75
C ASN A 147 1.11 19.59 -40.05
N ALA A 148 1.31 18.95 -41.19
CA ALA A 148 0.78 19.40 -42.48
C ALA A 148 0.41 18.22 -43.39
N ARG A 149 -0.83 18.20 -43.90
CA ARG A 149 -1.37 17.09 -44.73
C ARG A 149 -1.81 17.53 -46.13
N ASP A 150 -1.70 18.82 -46.40
CA ASP A 150 -1.99 19.49 -47.66
C ASP A 150 -1.05 20.71 -47.83
N ASP A 151 -1.04 21.29 -49.03
CA ASP A 151 -0.15 22.39 -49.39
C ASP A 151 -0.39 23.68 -48.58
N THR A 152 -1.63 23.93 -48.14
CA THR A 152 -1.96 25.14 -47.37
C THR A 152 -1.43 25.06 -45.94
N ALA A 153 -1.59 23.90 -45.31
CA ALA A 153 -1.01 23.59 -44.02
C ALA A 153 0.52 23.54 -44.11
N LEU A 154 1.09 23.04 -45.22
CA LEU A 154 2.55 22.99 -45.42
C LEU A 154 3.18 24.38 -45.48
N ARG A 155 2.57 25.34 -46.15
CA ARG A 155 3.03 26.74 -46.16
C ARG A 155 3.01 27.38 -44.77
N THR A 156 1.94 27.12 -44.02
CA THR A 156 1.82 27.61 -42.64
C THR A 156 2.91 27.00 -41.76
N LEU A 157 3.08 25.68 -41.80
CA LEU A 157 4.13 24.97 -41.09
C LEU A 157 5.53 25.46 -41.48
N ALA A 158 5.75 25.75 -42.76
CA ALA A 158 7.02 26.27 -43.24
C ALA A 158 7.36 27.63 -42.66
N SER A 159 6.38 28.54 -42.61
CA SER A 159 6.59 29.86 -42.01
C SER A 159 7.01 29.80 -40.53
N GLU A 160 6.54 28.79 -39.79
CA GLU A 160 6.86 28.61 -38.36
C GLU A 160 8.15 27.82 -38.10
N THR A 161 8.50 26.86 -38.97
CA THR A 161 9.59 25.90 -38.67
C THR A 161 10.87 26.18 -39.43
N LEU A 162 10.80 26.87 -40.57
CA LEU A 162 11.96 27.13 -41.43
C LEU A 162 13.09 27.87 -40.69
N PRO A 163 12.84 28.96 -39.92
CA PRO A 163 13.91 29.66 -39.21
C PRO A 163 14.68 28.75 -38.25
N ALA A 164 13.96 27.93 -37.47
CA ALA A 164 14.54 27.01 -36.49
C ALA A 164 15.30 25.84 -37.16
N LEU A 165 14.78 25.29 -38.26
CA LEU A 165 15.46 24.22 -39.00
C LEU A 165 16.74 24.74 -39.67
N THR A 166 16.70 25.91 -40.30
CA THR A 166 17.89 26.55 -40.90
C THR A 166 18.92 26.91 -39.83
N GLY A 167 18.50 27.43 -38.67
CA GLY A 167 19.39 27.71 -37.54
C GLY A 167 20.13 26.47 -37.05
N LYS A 168 19.39 25.37 -36.82
CA LYS A 168 19.98 24.08 -36.43
C LYS A 168 20.94 23.54 -37.48
N GLN A 169 20.57 23.57 -38.76
CA GLN A 169 21.41 23.09 -39.86
C GLN A 169 22.73 23.87 -39.93
N LYS A 170 22.67 25.21 -39.85
CA LYS A 170 23.86 26.07 -39.85
C LYS A 170 24.79 25.79 -38.67
N SER A 171 24.25 25.65 -37.47
CA SER A 171 25.04 25.34 -36.28
C SER A 171 25.69 23.96 -36.35
N LEU A 172 24.95 22.94 -36.78
CA LEU A 172 25.50 21.59 -36.98
C LEU A 172 26.59 21.58 -38.06
N ALA A 173 26.38 22.25 -39.19
CA ALA A 173 27.38 22.40 -40.24
C ALA A 173 28.65 23.09 -39.70
N ARG A 174 28.49 24.19 -38.96
CA ARG A 174 29.60 24.92 -38.31
C ARG A 174 30.39 23.99 -37.39
N TYR A 175 29.73 23.27 -36.49
CA TYR A 175 30.42 22.36 -35.55
C TYR A 175 31.15 21.21 -36.25
N ILE A 176 30.59 20.66 -37.33
CA ILE A 176 31.26 19.64 -38.15
C ILE A 176 32.51 20.24 -38.79
N THR A 177 32.40 21.41 -39.43
CA THR A 177 33.54 22.10 -40.07
C THR A 177 34.62 22.47 -39.06
N ASP A 178 34.26 23.04 -37.91
CA ASP A 178 35.22 23.41 -36.86
C ASP A 178 35.91 22.19 -36.24
N ALA A 179 35.23 21.05 -36.16
CA ALA A 179 35.81 19.79 -35.67
C ALA A 179 36.65 19.04 -36.73
N GLU A 180 36.44 19.32 -38.01
CA GLU A 180 37.28 18.84 -39.13
C GLU A 180 38.54 19.72 -39.29
N GLN A 181 38.42 21.01 -39.01
CA GLN A 181 39.53 21.97 -38.96
C GLN A 181 40.31 21.96 -37.64
N GLU A 182 40.03 21.00 -36.75
CA GLU A 182 40.65 20.84 -35.41
C GLU A 182 40.56 22.08 -34.50
N LYS A 183 39.65 23.02 -34.77
CA LYS A 183 39.35 24.15 -33.87
C LYS A 183 38.64 23.70 -32.60
N ILE A 184 37.83 22.64 -32.71
CA ILE A 184 37.09 22.04 -31.61
C ILE A 184 37.49 20.56 -31.48
N HIS A 185 38.05 20.18 -30.34
CA HIS A 185 38.40 18.80 -30.03
C HIS A 185 37.23 18.05 -29.37
N VAL A 186 36.58 17.16 -30.12
CA VAL A 186 35.49 16.28 -29.65
C VAL A 186 35.68 14.85 -30.14
N SER A 187 35.01 13.90 -29.48
CA SER A 187 35.07 12.47 -29.83
C SER A 187 34.45 12.17 -31.20
N GLU A 188 34.89 11.11 -31.88
CA GLU A 188 34.29 10.69 -33.17
C GLU A 188 32.80 10.34 -33.03
N LYS A 189 32.38 9.88 -31.85
CA LYS A 189 30.96 9.66 -31.53
C LYS A 189 30.15 10.95 -31.61
N THR A 190 30.72 12.08 -31.18
CA THR A 190 30.06 13.39 -31.24
C THR A 190 30.00 13.90 -32.69
N LYS A 191 31.08 13.70 -33.46
CA LYS A 191 31.10 14.06 -34.88
C LYS A 191 30.07 13.26 -35.68
N ALA A 192 29.97 11.95 -35.44
CA ALA A 192 28.92 11.10 -36.02
C ALA A 192 27.52 11.61 -35.65
N PHE A 193 27.27 11.84 -34.36
CA PHE A 193 26.01 12.38 -33.86
C PHE A 193 25.60 13.69 -34.55
N TRP A 194 26.53 14.64 -34.74
CA TRP A 194 26.22 15.88 -35.47
C TRP A 194 25.86 15.63 -36.94
N ARG A 195 26.57 14.73 -37.62
CA ARG A 195 26.26 14.36 -39.02
C ARG A 195 24.87 13.75 -39.13
N ASP A 196 24.51 12.86 -38.21
CA ASP A 196 23.20 12.21 -38.21
C ASP A 196 22.07 13.18 -37.93
N LYS A 197 22.26 14.10 -36.97
CA LYS A 197 21.29 15.17 -36.69
C LYS A 197 21.18 16.15 -37.85
N LYS A 198 22.29 16.48 -38.51
CA LYS A 198 22.26 17.34 -39.71
C LYS A 198 21.47 16.66 -40.82
N ALA A 199 21.75 15.39 -41.11
CA ALA A 199 21.04 14.63 -42.13
C ALA A 199 19.52 14.56 -41.86
N ALA A 200 19.11 14.38 -40.61
CA ALA A 200 17.68 14.41 -40.25
C ALA A 200 17.03 15.79 -40.47
N VAL A 201 17.75 16.87 -40.17
CA VAL A 201 17.28 18.25 -40.40
C VAL A 201 17.22 18.57 -41.90
N ASP A 202 18.21 18.13 -42.67
CA ASP A 202 18.25 18.35 -44.13
C ASP A 202 17.03 17.73 -44.82
N VAL A 203 16.61 16.51 -44.43
CA VAL A 203 15.42 15.85 -44.99
C VAL A 203 14.15 16.68 -44.81
N LEU A 204 13.97 17.32 -43.64
CA LEU A 204 12.82 18.18 -43.39
C LEU A 204 12.95 19.52 -44.14
N LEU A 205 14.14 20.11 -44.19
CA LEU A 205 14.39 21.36 -44.90
C LEU A 205 14.07 21.25 -46.39
N GLU A 206 14.45 20.15 -47.04
CA GLU A 206 14.18 19.93 -48.48
C GLU A 206 12.67 19.99 -48.81
N VAL A 207 11.81 19.53 -47.91
CA VAL A 207 10.35 19.59 -48.08
C VAL A 207 9.81 20.99 -47.78
N VAL A 208 10.26 21.58 -46.67
CA VAL A 208 9.75 22.84 -46.12
C VAL A 208 10.22 24.07 -46.91
N GLU A 209 11.46 24.09 -47.41
CA GLU A 209 11.98 25.18 -48.27
C GLU A 209 11.20 25.32 -49.58
N ASN A 210 10.63 24.22 -50.06
CA ASN A 210 9.86 24.21 -51.29
C ASN A 210 8.36 24.44 -51.07
N ALA A 211 7.89 24.68 -49.83
CA ALA A 211 6.46 24.72 -49.48
C ALA A 211 5.62 25.71 -50.29
N ASP A 212 6.20 26.83 -50.73
CA ASP A 212 5.49 27.84 -51.53
C ASP A 212 5.29 27.42 -52.99
N LYS A 213 6.09 26.47 -53.49
CA LYS A 213 5.99 25.96 -54.87
C LYS A 213 4.79 25.02 -55.02
N SER A 214 4.08 25.17 -56.12
CA SER A 214 3.01 24.23 -56.51
C SER A 214 3.60 22.88 -56.95
N GLU A 215 2.81 21.80 -56.89
CA GLU A 215 3.27 20.46 -57.27
C GLU A 215 3.86 20.40 -58.69
N ALA A 216 3.33 21.20 -59.62
CA ALA A 216 3.81 21.30 -61.01
C ALA A 216 5.18 21.97 -61.16
N GLU A 217 5.64 22.74 -60.17
CA GLU A 217 6.92 23.46 -60.18
C GLU A 217 8.07 22.67 -59.53
N LEU A 218 7.77 21.50 -58.96
CA LEU A 218 8.72 20.62 -58.31
C LEU A 218 9.31 19.61 -59.29
N ASP A 219 10.57 19.22 -59.07
CA ASP A 219 11.14 18.06 -59.75
C ASP A 219 10.56 16.74 -59.21
N THR A 220 10.83 15.64 -59.91
CA THR A 220 10.26 14.32 -59.58
C THR A 220 10.70 13.80 -58.20
N ASP A 221 11.88 14.19 -57.73
CA ASP A 221 12.41 13.79 -56.42
C ASP A 221 11.74 14.58 -55.28
N ALA A 222 11.60 15.90 -55.45
CA ALA A 222 10.91 16.78 -54.51
C ALA A 222 9.40 16.46 -54.42
N GLN A 223 8.76 16.10 -55.54
CA GLN A 223 7.39 15.58 -55.53
C GLN A 223 7.28 14.30 -54.69
N ALA A 224 8.19 13.33 -54.91
CA ALA A 224 8.20 12.08 -54.17
C ALA A 224 8.42 12.30 -52.66
N LYS A 225 9.35 13.17 -52.28
CA LYS A 225 9.62 13.53 -50.87
C LYS A 225 8.43 14.24 -50.21
N ARG A 226 7.76 15.14 -50.93
CA ARG A 226 6.53 15.80 -50.42
C ARG A 226 5.40 14.78 -50.22
N ALA A 227 5.23 13.85 -51.15
CA ALA A 227 4.24 12.77 -51.02
C ALA A 227 4.55 11.83 -49.84
N GLU A 228 5.83 11.49 -49.62
CA GLU A 228 6.27 10.72 -48.46
C GLU A 228 6.00 11.48 -47.15
N PHE A 229 6.30 12.78 -47.11
CA PHE A 229 6.00 13.64 -45.97
C PHE A 229 4.50 13.67 -45.63
N TYR A 230 3.62 13.86 -46.61
CA TYR A 230 2.16 13.83 -46.36
C TYR A 230 1.66 12.45 -45.91
N THR A 231 2.28 11.37 -46.40
CA THR A 231 1.94 10.01 -45.96
C THR A 231 2.31 9.83 -44.50
N GLU A 232 3.51 10.25 -44.10
CA GLU A 232 3.97 10.22 -42.71
C GLU A 232 3.12 11.12 -41.82
N ALA A 233 2.80 12.35 -42.24
CA ALA A 233 1.95 13.26 -41.49
C ALA A 233 0.55 12.72 -41.24
N ARG A 234 -0.05 12.04 -42.23
CA ARG A 234 -1.35 11.36 -42.07
C ARG A 234 -1.25 10.18 -41.13
N HIS A 235 -0.18 9.39 -41.21
CA HIS A 235 0.04 8.25 -40.33
C HIS A 235 0.27 8.70 -38.87
N ALA A 236 1.18 9.65 -38.65
CA ALA A 236 1.55 10.15 -37.33
C ALA A 236 0.34 10.70 -36.58
N TRP A 237 -0.48 11.53 -37.23
CA TRP A 237 -1.66 12.12 -36.59
C TRP A 237 -2.91 11.24 -36.63
N GLY A 238 -3.22 10.63 -37.77
CA GLY A 238 -4.48 9.91 -37.98
C GLY A 238 -4.50 8.47 -37.45
N VAL A 239 -3.32 7.88 -37.24
CA VAL A 239 -3.17 6.48 -36.78
C VAL A 239 -2.39 6.43 -35.48
N ALA A 240 -1.13 6.85 -35.48
CA ALA A 240 -0.23 6.67 -34.34
C ALA A 240 -0.69 7.47 -33.10
N LEU A 241 -0.94 8.78 -33.25
CA LEU A 241 -1.43 9.62 -32.17
C LEU A 241 -2.82 9.20 -31.69
N LYS A 242 -3.69 8.77 -32.60
CA LYS A 242 -5.02 8.23 -32.26
C LYS A 242 -4.91 7.04 -31.31
N ASP A 243 -4.03 6.07 -31.62
CA ASP A 243 -3.80 4.90 -30.77
C ASP A 243 -3.20 5.29 -29.42
N VAL A 244 -2.31 6.30 -29.39
CA VAL A 244 -1.76 6.86 -28.15
C VAL A 244 -2.85 7.46 -27.28
N LEU A 245 -3.72 8.30 -27.84
CA LEU A 245 -4.81 8.96 -27.10
C LEU A 245 -5.81 7.94 -26.54
N ILE A 246 -6.18 6.92 -27.32
CA ILE A 246 -7.04 5.82 -26.83
C ILE A 246 -6.39 5.10 -25.65
N LYS A 247 -5.07 4.83 -25.70
CA LYS A 247 -4.36 4.19 -24.58
C LYS A 247 -4.33 5.08 -23.34
N VAL A 248 -4.12 6.39 -23.49
CA VAL A 248 -4.12 7.35 -22.38
C VAL A 248 -5.52 7.45 -21.76
N ASP A 249 -6.56 7.56 -22.59
CA ASP A 249 -7.97 7.64 -22.18
C ASP A 249 -8.39 6.40 -21.37
N ASN A 250 -8.03 5.20 -21.84
CA ASN A 250 -8.29 3.95 -21.11
C ASN A 250 -7.61 3.86 -19.73
N GLU A 251 -6.52 4.60 -19.53
CA GLU A 251 -5.78 4.57 -18.26
C GLU A 251 -6.23 5.65 -17.28
N HIS A 252 -6.97 6.64 -17.74
CA HIS A 252 -7.53 7.75 -16.98
C HIS A 252 -8.67 7.31 -16.04
N VAL A 253 -8.78 7.91 -14.84
CA VAL A 253 -9.64 7.39 -13.76
C VAL A 253 -10.62 8.43 -13.16
N GLY A 254 -10.36 9.73 -13.27
CA GLY A 254 -11.23 10.75 -12.66
C GLY A 254 -10.85 12.18 -13.10
N PRO A 255 -11.24 13.24 -12.37
CA PRO A 255 -11.06 14.62 -12.85
C PRO A 255 -9.60 15.01 -13.08
N TYR A 256 -8.68 14.40 -12.34
CA TYR A 256 -7.25 14.36 -12.64
C TYR A 256 -6.88 12.96 -13.16
N THR A 257 -5.72 12.84 -13.79
CA THR A 257 -5.27 11.63 -14.49
C THR A 257 -5.44 10.34 -13.67
N LEU A 258 -5.27 10.42 -12.34
CA LEU A 258 -5.35 9.28 -11.42
C LEU A 258 -6.53 9.35 -10.43
N GLY A 259 -7.55 10.17 -10.69
CA GLY A 259 -8.69 10.36 -9.78
C GLY A 259 -8.79 11.80 -9.27
N ASP A 260 -8.88 11.99 -7.96
CA ASP A 260 -9.17 13.30 -7.36
C ASP A 260 -7.92 14.13 -7.00
N GLN A 261 -6.72 13.58 -7.23
CA GLN A 261 -5.45 14.20 -6.81
C GLN A 261 -4.57 14.54 -8.01
N PHE A 262 -4.09 15.79 -8.07
CA PHE A 262 -3.06 16.23 -9.02
C PHE A 262 -1.72 15.52 -8.75
N SER A 263 -1.11 14.97 -9.81
CA SER A 263 0.00 14.02 -9.71
C SER A 263 1.09 14.25 -10.76
N ILE A 264 2.18 13.47 -10.67
CA ILE A 264 3.25 13.47 -11.68
C ILE A 264 2.69 13.14 -13.08
N ALA A 265 1.67 12.28 -13.19
CA ALA A 265 1.04 11.96 -14.47
C ALA A 265 0.44 13.22 -15.11
N ASP A 266 -0.22 14.06 -14.31
CA ASP A 266 -0.84 15.31 -14.77
C ASP A 266 0.20 16.32 -15.27
N LEU A 267 1.35 16.46 -14.59
CA LEU A 267 2.43 17.35 -15.03
C LEU A 267 2.93 17.01 -16.44
N HIS A 268 3.11 15.71 -16.71
CA HIS A 268 3.54 15.25 -18.03
C HIS A 268 2.42 15.35 -19.07
N LEU A 269 1.21 14.88 -18.72
CA LEU A 269 0.07 14.86 -19.61
C LEU A 269 -0.37 16.27 -20.00
N ALA A 270 -0.49 17.20 -19.05
CA ALA A 270 -0.90 18.58 -19.31
C ALA A 270 0.08 19.28 -20.25
N SER A 271 1.39 19.13 -20.02
CA SER A 271 2.42 19.73 -20.88
C SER A 271 2.34 19.20 -22.32
N TRP A 272 2.15 17.88 -22.46
CA TRP A 272 2.06 17.21 -23.75
C TRP A 272 0.76 17.57 -24.49
N LEU A 273 -0.38 17.47 -23.80
CA LEU A 273 -1.71 17.75 -24.35
C LEU A 273 -1.86 19.21 -24.76
N ALA A 274 -1.34 20.15 -23.97
CA ALA A 274 -1.34 21.58 -24.34
C ALA A 274 -0.62 21.83 -25.67
N ARG A 275 0.47 21.10 -25.95
CA ARG A 275 1.16 21.18 -27.25
C ARG A 275 0.29 20.63 -28.38
N LEU A 276 -0.38 19.50 -28.18
CA LEU A 276 -1.26 18.91 -29.19
C LEU A 276 -2.44 19.80 -29.53
N VAL A 277 -3.11 20.32 -28.50
CA VAL A 277 -4.23 21.27 -28.64
C VAL A 277 -3.78 22.51 -29.42
N ARG A 278 -2.62 23.09 -29.08
CA ARG A 278 -2.06 24.22 -29.85
C ARG A 278 -1.83 23.85 -31.32
N LEU A 279 -1.24 22.69 -31.59
CA LEU A 279 -0.98 22.22 -32.96
C LEU A 279 -2.28 21.94 -33.73
N ALA A 280 -3.38 21.63 -33.04
CA ALA A 280 -4.71 21.48 -33.59
C ALA A 280 -5.50 22.81 -33.72
N GLY A 281 -4.88 23.96 -33.44
CA GLY A 281 -5.51 25.28 -33.53
C GLY A 281 -6.29 25.73 -32.29
N GLY A 282 -6.05 25.08 -31.15
CA GLY A 282 -6.57 25.50 -29.84
C GLY A 282 -5.84 26.72 -29.27
N ALA A 283 -6.58 27.51 -28.49
CA ALA A 283 -6.15 28.72 -27.81
C ALA A 283 -6.35 28.61 -26.28
N TYR A 284 -5.70 29.46 -25.48
CA TYR A 284 -5.69 29.32 -24.01
C TYR A 284 -7.00 29.72 -23.37
N VAL A 285 -7.79 30.47 -24.12
CA VAL A 285 -9.14 30.88 -23.77
C VAL A 285 -10.17 29.81 -24.08
N ASP A 286 -9.80 28.77 -24.84
CA ASP A 286 -10.72 27.67 -25.12
C ASP A 286 -10.96 26.92 -23.81
N ASP A 287 -12.24 26.73 -23.48
CA ASP A 287 -12.61 25.75 -22.47
C ASP A 287 -12.16 24.36 -22.94
N GLY A 288 -12.12 23.41 -22.00
CA GLY A 288 -11.69 22.07 -22.33
C GLY A 288 -12.48 21.50 -23.51
N ASP A 289 -13.81 21.54 -23.49
CA ASP A 289 -14.69 20.94 -24.49
C ASP A 289 -14.34 21.41 -25.90
N THR A 290 -14.16 22.71 -26.04
CA THR A 290 -13.71 23.33 -27.27
C THR A 290 -12.31 22.87 -27.70
N ALA A 291 -11.36 22.81 -26.77
CA ALA A 291 -9.96 22.47 -27.07
C ALA A 291 -9.77 21.01 -27.50
N ILE A 292 -10.43 20.05 -26.84
CA ILE A 292 -10.39 18.64 -27.24
C ILE A 292 -11.22 18.41 -28.51
N GLY A 293 -12.35 19.10 -28.68
CA GLY A 293 -13.10 19.05 -29.94
C GLY A 293 -12.25 19.49 -31.15
N LYS A 294 -11.41 20.52 -30.99
CA LYS A 294 -10.42 20.91 -32.01
C LYS A 294 -9.37 19.82 -32.25
N LEU A 295 -8.86 19.18 -31.19
CA LEU A 295 -7.91 18.08 -31.31
C LEU A 295 -8.51 16.85 -32.04
N GLU A 296 -9.71 16.44 -31.67
CA GLU A 296 -10.45 15.33 -32.31
C GLU A 296 -10.71 15.63 -33.79
N ALA A 297 -11.16 16.85 -34.11
CA ALA A 297 -11.35 17.30 -35.49
C ALA A 297 -10.04 17.29 -36.28
N HIS A 298 -8.93 17.68 -35.64
CA HIS A 298 -7.62 17.68 -36.27
C HIS A 298 -7.06 16.27 -36.48
N ILE A 299 -7.39 15.29 -35.65
CA ILE A 299 -7.04 13.87 -35.90
C ILE A 299 -7.88 13.30 -37.06
N GLY A 300 -9.17 13.66 -37.10
CA GLY A 300 -10.09 13.29 -38.17
C GLY A 300 -10.60 11.85 -38.11
N GLY A 301 -11.30 11.41 -39.16
CA GLY A 301 -11.81 10.03 -39.26
C GLY A 301 -12.93 9.69 -38.28
N SER A 302 -13.78 10.67 -37.92
CA SER A 302 -14.86 10.54 -36.92
C SER A 302 -14.37 10.06 -35.55
N PHE A 303 -13.10 10.32 -35.23
CA PHE A 303 -12.54 10.01 -33.92
C PHE A 303 -13.17 10.91 -32.86
N ALA A 304 -13.62 10.30 -31.78
CA ALA A 304 -14.05 10.98 -30.56
C ALA A 304 -13.62 10.11 -29.37
N LEU A 305 -13.16 10.75 -28.30
CA LEU A 305 -12.88 10.10 -27.03
C LEU A 305 -14.19 9.75 -26.31
N ALA A 306 -14.14 8.72 -25.46
CA ALA A 306 -15.34 8.25 -24.77
C ALA A 306 -15.86 9.31 -23.78
N LYS A 307 -17.17 9.51 -23.75
CA LYS A 307 -17.85 10.52 -22.92
C LYS A 307 -18.54 9.83 -21.74
N ASP A 308 -17.76 9.12 -20.92
CA ASP A 308 -18.30 8.14 -19.96
C ASP A 308 -18.67 8.68 -18.57
N PHE A 309 -18.67 10.01 -18.37
CA PHE A 309 -19.09 10.63 -17.10
C PHE A 309 -20.46 11.31 -17.24
N PRO A 310 -21.54 10.77 -16.63
CA PRO A 310 -22.84 11.45 -16.60
C PRO A 310 -22.76 12.73 -15.77
N VAL A 311 -23.11 13.83 -16.41
CA VAL A 311 -23.08 15.19 -15.88
C VAL A 311 -24.34 15.43 -15.05
N GLU A 312 -24.31 15.21 -13.74
CA GLU A 312 -25.38 15.75 -12.86
C GLU A 312 -24.89 16.53 -11.63
N ASP A 313 -23.67 16.33 -11.09
CA ASP A 313 -23.20 17.14 -9.94
C ASP A 313 -21.69 17.48 -10.01
N ALA A 314 -21.30 18.15 -11.09
CA ALA A 314 -20.14 19.06 -11.20
C ALA A 314 -20.00 19.44 -12.68
N GLN A 315 -19.73 20.70 -12.96
CA GLN A 315 -19.50 21.18 -14.33
C GLN A 315 -18.35 20.40 -15.01
N GLY A 316 -18.71 19.60 -16.02
CA GLY A 316 -17.90 19.29 -17.22
C GLY A 316 -16.80 18.23 -17.07
N MET A 317 -16.91 17.19 -17.90
CA MET A 317 -15.95 16.19 -18.38
C MET A 317 -14.42 16.28 -18.02
N ALA A 318 -13.76 15.12 -17.85
CA ALA A 318 -12.48 14.97 -17.13
C ALA A 318 -11.16 15.21 -17.91
N ILE A 319 -11.12 15.07 -19.23
CA ILE A 319 -9.95 15.55 -20.04
C ILE A 319 -10.00 17.09 -20.19
N TYR A 320 -11.18 17.65 -19.98
CA TYR A 320 -11.51 19.03 -20.25
C TYR A 320 -11.16 19.97 -19.06
N HIS A 321 -11.03 19.44 -17.83
CA HIS A 321 -10.53 20.18 -16.65
C HIS A 321 -9.01 20.37 -16.59
N ILE A 322 -8.21 19.48 -17.22
CA ILE A 322 -6.75 19.66 -17.28
C ILE A 322 -6.39 20.97 -18.02
N ILE A 323 -7.29 21.44 -18.89
CA ILE A 323 -7.17 22.72 -19.61
C ILE A 323 -7.66 23.90 -18.75
N ILE A 324 -8.64 23.70 -17.86
CA ILE A 324 -9.18 24.77 -16.97
C ILE A 324 -8.16 25.21 -15.91
N ILE A 325 -7.25 24.33 -15.46
CA ILE A 325 -6.12 24.71 -14.59
C ILE A 325 -5.14 25.65 -15.31
N VAL A 326 -5.17 25.67 -16.65
CA VAL A 326 -4.36 26.56 -17.49
C VAL A 326 -5.08 27.90 -17.78
N SER A 327 -6.40 28.02 -17.53
CA SER A 327 -7.21 29.15 -18.00
C SER A 327 -7.86 30.02 -16.91
N ASN A 328 -7.88 29.65 -15.63
CA ASN A 328 -8.61 30.40 -14.59
C ASN A 328 -7.73 31.27 -13.66
N VAL A 329 -7.01 32.22 -14.25
CA VAL A 329 -6.58 33.45 -13.57
C VAL A 329 -7.04 34.65 -14.40
N ASP A 330 -7.84 35.51 -13.78
CA ASP A 330 -8.37 36.81 -14.22
C ASP A 330 -9.71 36.88 -14.97
N GLY A 331 -10.78 36.97 -14.19
CA GLY A 331 -12.05 37.60 -14.60
C GLY A 331 -12.36 38.81 -13.70
N GLY A 332 -11.92 40.02 -14.10
CA GLY A 332 -12.23 41.25 -13.35
C GLY A 332 -11.67 42.51 -13.99
N GLY A 333 -12.27 42.96 -15.10
CA GLY A 333 -11.89 44.22 -15.76
C GLY A 333 -12.34 45.48 -15.01
N GLY A 334 -11.40 46.39 -14.75
CA GLY A 334 -11.66 47.75 -14.28
C GLY A 334 -10.56 48.73 -14.72
N LYS A 335 -10.91 49.64 -15.65
CA LYS A 335 -10.06 50.69 -16.24
C LYS A 335 -9.58 51.73 -15.22
N LEU A 336 -8.28 52.05 -15.22
CA LEU A 336 -7.61 53.34 -14.91
C LEU A 336 -6.12 53.13 -15.27
N GLY A 337 -5.36 53.92 -16.04
CA GLY A 337 -5.45 55.31 -16.47
C GLY A 337 -4.09 55.98 -16.21
N CYS A 338 -3.28 56.18 -17.28
CA CYS A 338 -2.03 57.00 -17.37
C CYS A 338 -0.80 56.43 -16.59
N ASP A 339 0.46 56.45 -17.04
CA ASP A 339 1.24 57.35 -17.91
C ASP A 339 2.56 56.58 -18.27
N GLY A 340 2.93 56.34 -19.54
CA GLY A 340 3.83 57.23 -20.30
C GLY A 340 5.33 56.85 -20.24
N ARG A 341 5.79 55.87 -21.05
CA ARG A 341 6.95 56.02 -21.99
C ARG A 341 7.38 54.74 -22.73
N ASP A 342 7.58 54.97 -24.03
CA ASP A 342 7.99 54.11 -25.14
C ASP A 342 9.12 53.09 -24.92
N ARG A 343 8.90 51.87 -25.45
CA ARG A 343 9.82 51.20 -26.40
C ARG A 343 9.07 50.11 -27.18
N LYS A 344 8.90 50.36 -28.49
CA LYS A 344 8.39 49.40 -29.48
C LYS A 344 9.42 48.29 -29.72
N THR A 345 9.05 47.04 -29.46
CA THR A 345 9.60 45.85 -30.13
C THR A 345 8.45 44.91 -30.47
N SER A 346 8.23 44.69 -31.76
CA SER A 346 7.22 43.81 -32.33
C SER A 346 7.45 42.36 -31.89
N ILE A 347 6.45 41.75 -31.26
CA ILE A 347 6.46 40.33 -30.87
C ILE A 347 5.86 39.53 -32.03
N THR A 348 6.66 38.65 -32.62
CA THR A 348 6.28 37.66 -33.64
C THR A 348 5.72 36.37 -33.02
N SER A 349 4.97 35.61 -33.82
CA SER A 349 4.06 34.49 -33.52
C SER A 349 4.65 33.22 -32.87
N GLU A 350 5.87 33.24 -32.31
CA GLU A 350 6.55 32.03 -31.80
C GLU A 350 6.47 31.83 -30.28
N THR A 351 5.98 32.82 -29.52
CA THR A 351 6.02 32.85 -28.04
C THR A 351 4.83 32.18 -27.32
N SER A 352 3.89 31.58 -28.04
CA SER A 352 2.59 31.16 -27.47
C SER A 352 2.61 29.95 -26.53
N THR A 353 3.56 29.00 -26.62
CA THR A 353 3.55 27.81 -25.71
C THR A 353 3.97 28.17 -24.29
N MET A 354 4.86 29.16 -24.13
CA MET A 354 5.24 29.67 -22.82
C MET A 354 4.33 30.81 -22.37
N ALA A 355 3.72 31.60 -23.25
CA ALA A 355 2.68 32.54 -22.82
C ALA A 355 1.50 31.82 -22.13
N PHE A 356 1.15 30.62 -22.64
CA PHE A 356 0.19 29.70 -22.02
C PHE A 356 0.62 29.14 -20.66
N ALA A 357 1.91 28.85 -20.46
CA ALA A 357 2.40 28.15 -19.27
C ALA A 357 3.14 29.05 -18.24
N VAL A 358 3.56 30.25 -18.62
CA VAL A 358 4.44 31.17 -17.85
C VAL A 358 3.71 32.44 -17.39
N SER A 359 2.55 32.79 -17.98
CA SER A 359 1.72 33.92 -17.51
C SER A 359 1.14 33.72 -16.09
N MET A 360 1.32 32.53 -15.50
CA MET A 360 0.87 32.12 -14.16
C MET A 360 1.72 32.66 -12.99
N LEU A 361 2.77 33.47 -13.24
CA LEU A 361 3.79 33.82 -12.25
C LEU A 361 3.70 35.26 -11.69
N ARG A 362 2.58 35.69 -11.10
CA ARG A 362 2.57 36.94 -10.30
C ARG A 362 1.55 36.93 -9.15
N PRO A 363 1.94 37.25 -7.89
CA PRO A 363 1.00 37.29 -6.76
C PRO A 363 0.27 38.65 -6.66
N PRO A 364 -1.00 38.68 -6.21
CA PRO A 364 -1.68 39.93 -5.89
C PRO A 364 -1.28 40.46 -4.50
N ALA A 365 -1.19 41.79 -4.40
CA ALA A 365 -1.06 42.52 -3.15
C ALA A 365 -2.42 42.63 -2.45
N ASN A 366 -2.39 42.42 -1.14
CA ASN A 366 -3.52 42.52 -0.22
C ASN A 366 -4.24 43.88 -0.33
N ASN A 367 -5.56 43.88 -0.53
CA ASN A 367 -6.39 45.00 -0.10
C ASN A 367 -7.81 44.55 0.28
N SER A 368 -8.14 44.81 1.54
CA SER A 368 -9.45 44.66 2.16
C SER A 368 -10.44 45.75 1.73
N ARG A 369 -11.73 45.39 1.67
CA ARG A 369 -13.01 46.17 1.79
C ARG A 369 -13.89 45.98 0.54
N ARG A 370 -15.12 45.43 0.59
CA ARG A 370 -16.39 45.67 1.34
C ARG A 370 -17.42 46.34 0.41
N SER A 371 -18.66 45.80 0.45
CA SER A 371 -19.94 46.33 -0.08
C SER A 371 -20.15 46.20 -1.60
N THR A 372 -21.33 45.89 -2.17
CA THR A 372 -22.74 45.92 -1.72
C THR A 372 -23.60 45.30 -2.83
N MET A 373 -24.68 44.56 -2.52
CA MET A 373 -26.07 44.76 -2.99
C MET A 373 -26.90 43.51 -2.62
N VAL A 374 -27.87 43.64 -1.70
CA VAL A 374 -29.28 44.06 -1.87
C VAL A 374 -30.12 42.90 -2.41
N ASP A 375 -30.87 42.26 -1.52
CA ASP A 375 -32.29 41.97 -1.70
C ASP A 375 -32.96 41.81 -0.33
N ASP A 376 -34.25 42.07 -0.32
CA ASP A 376 -35.04 42.77 0.70
C ASP A 376 -36.18 41.85 1.23
N TYR A 377 -36.71 42.15 2.42
CA TYR A 377 -37.86 41.53 3.14
C TYR A 377 -37.66 40.11 3.75
N ASP A 378 -38.03 39.77 4.99
CA ASP A 378 -39.01 40.37 5.91
C ASP A 378 -38.76 40.01 7.40
N SER A 379 -39.48 40.71 8.27
CA SER A 379 -39.24 41.00 9.70
C SER A 379 -39.58 39.92 10.74
N ALA A 380 -38.84 39.85 11.87
CA ALA A 380 -39.37 39.78 13.25
C ALA A 380 -38.29 39.92 14.36
N SER A 381 -38.50 40.93 15.22
CA SER A 381 -38.05 41.21 16.60
C SER A 381 -37.23 40.15 17.39
N SER A 382 -36.27 40.47 18.27
CA SER A 382 -36.20 41.55 19.28
C SER A 382 -34.80 41.65 19.94
N THR A 383 -34.34 42.90 20.16
CA THR A 383 -33.58 43.47 21.31
C THR A 383 -32.84 42.52 22.28
N ASP A 384 -31.62 42.78 22.77
CA ASP A 384 -31.05 44.07 23.17
C ASP A 384 -29.52 43.99 23.42
N SER A 385 -28.86 45.11 23.12
CA SER A 385 -27.70 45.78 23.77
C SER A 385 -26.89 45.07 24.89
N ASP A 386 -25.58 45.24 25.09
CA ASP A 386 -24.80 46.48 24.97
C ASP A 386 -23.28 46.22 25.20
N ARG A 387 -22.43 46.96 24.46
CA ARG A 387 -21.28 47.79 24.91
C ARG A 387 -20.22 47.26 25.92
N ILE A 388 -18.93 47.64 25.90
CA ILE A 388 -18.02 48.40 25.02
C ILE A 388 -16.62 48.37 25.70
N HIS A 389 -15.54 48.34 24.90
CA HIS A 389 -14.15 48.86 25.10
C HIS A 389 -13.32 48.57 26.37
N ALA A 390 -11.98 48.62 26.39
CA ALA A 390 -10.87 48.52 25.42
C ALA A 390 -9.58 48.85 26.21
N ARG A 391 -8.43 48.30 25.77
CA ARG A 391 -7.05 48.86 25.88
C ARG A 391 -6.46 48.97 27.31
N THR A 392 -5.16 48.87 27.60
CA THR A 392 -3.91 48.96 26.81
C THR A 392 -2.74 48.35 27.61
N ARG A 393 -1.73 47.91 26.86
CA ARG A 393 -0.38 47.40 27.15
C ARG A 393 0.58 48.42 27.78
N VAL A 394 1.53 48.01 28.64
CA VAL A 394 2.96 48.42 28.72
C VAL A 394 3.76 47.41 29.62
N GLN A 395 5.02 47.13 29.24
CA GLN A 395 6.09 46.28 29.83
C GLN A 395 7.28 47.20 30.25
N PRO A 396 8.50 46.75 30.66
CA PRO A 396 8.97 45.76 31.66
C PRO A 396 10.14 46.32 32.55
N THR A 397 10.71 45.54 33.50
CA THR A 397 12.16 45.46 33.85
C THR A 397 12.46 44.43 34.97
N ALA A 398 13.73 44.01 35.10
CA ALA A 398 14.24 42.73 35.59
C ALA A 398 14.89 42.69 37.01
N SER A 399 15.21 41.47 37.48
CA SER A 399 16.43 40.98 38.20
C SER A 399 16.25 40.28 39.57
N GLY A 400 16.98 39.17 39.81
CA GLY A 400 17.48 38.77 41.15
C GLY A 400 17.27 37.34 41.71
N SER A 401 18.13 36.38 41.33
CA SER A 401 18.82 35.30 42.10
C SER A 401 18.18 34.40 43.22
N SER A 402 18.37 33.08 43.04
CA SER A 402 18.99 32.05 43.95
C SER A 402 18.16 31.02 44.77
N SER A 403 18.68 29.77 44.74
CA SER A 403 18.52 28.58 45.61
C SER A 403 17.48 27.47 45.27
N ALA A 404 17.95 26.21 45.27
CA ALA A 404 17.28 24.92 45.03
C ALA A 404 17.40 24.03 46.32
N PRO A 405 16.84 22.80 46.49
CA PRO A 405 16.26 21.90 45.46
C PRO A 405 15.04 20.97 45.81
N HIS A 406 14.41 20.44 44.74
CA HIS A 406 13.81 19.09 44.53
C HIS A 406 12.37 18.71 45.03
N PRO A 407 11.66 17.78 44.34
CA PRO A 407 10.49 18.13 43.51
C PRO A 407 9.18 17.38 43.84
N SER A 408 8.05 17.85 43.29
CA SER A 408 6.78 17.11 43.26
C SER A 408 6.00 17.42 41.97
N PHE A 409 5.55 16.34 41.32
CA PHE A 409 4.77 16.30 40.08
C PHE A 409 3.28 16.66 40.33
N LEU A 410 2.63 17.35 39.36
CA LEU A 410 1.36 17.00 38.66
C LEU A 410 0.68 18.25 38.00
N PHE A 411 0.60 18.21 36.66
CA PHE A 411 -0.31 18.79 35.62
C PHE A 411 -0.74 20.30 35.51
N ALA A 412 -0.34 20.89 34.34
CA ALA A 412 -0.95 21.79 33.31
C ALA A 412 -1.77 23.07 33.68
N PRO A 413 -1.73 24.22 32.93
CA PRO A 413 -1.90 24.36 31.45
C PRO A 413 -1.22 25.55 30.67
N HIS A 414 -1.31 25.55 29.31
CA HIS A 414 -1.18 26.61 28.24
C HIS A 414 -0.31 27.89 28.45
N LEU A 415 0.66 28.34 27.60
CA LEU A 415 0.59 28.80 26.18
C LEU A 415 2.00 29.20 25.59
N GLN A 416 2.17 29.02 24.26
CA GLN A 416 3.01 29.73 23.25
C GLN A 416 4.57 29.78 23.26
N SER A 417 5.14 29.00 22.33
CA SER A 417 6.15 29.30 21.28
C SER A 417 7.60 29.73 21.64
N GLY A 418 8.55 28.84 21.29
CA GLY A 418 9.99 29.13 21.17
C GLY A 418 10.80 27.97 20.55
N ARG A 419 10.74 27.84 19.21
CA ARG A 419 11.72 27.25 18.26
C ARG A 419 12.64 26.07 18.71
N SER A 420 12.35 24.87 18.19
CA SER A 420 13.24 23.99 17.38
C SER A 420 12.51 22.65 17.14
N SER A 421 11.89 22.42 15.98
CA SER A 421 12.44 21.61 14.85
C SER A 421 12.99 20.25 15.32
N VAL A 422 12.46 19.08 14.98
CA VAL A 422 11.98 18.60 13.68
C VAL A 422 10.99 17.45 13.92
N SER A 423 9.74 17.61 13.47
CA SER A 423 8.82 16.49 13.25
C SER A 423 8.96 15.99 11.82
N SER A 424 9.15 14.68 11.74
CA SER A 424 9.34 13.87 10.55
C SER A 424 8.05 13.74 9.73
N THR A 425 8.17 13.89 8.41
CA THR A 425 7.22 13.40 7.41
C THR A 425 7.97 12.55 6.39
N ALA A 426 7.49 11.33 6.15
CA ALA A 426 7.35 10.72 4.82
C ALA A 426 6.86 9.26 4.96
N ALA A 427 5.57 9.08 4.66
CA ALA A 427 4.88 7.83 4.47
C ALA A 427 5.53 7.01 3.35
N SER A 428 5.78 5.73 3.61
CA SER A 428 6.02 4.76 2.56
C SER A 428 5.15 3.53 2.83
N SER A 429 4.35 3.17 1.84
CA SER A 429 3.49 2.00 1.87
C SER A 429 4.28 0.76 1.41
N PRO A 430 4.24 -0.37 2.14
CA PRO A 430 4.92 -1.61 1.77
C PRO A 430 4.17 -2.42 0.69
N LEU A 431 4.92 -3.33 0.06
CA LEU A 431 4.51 -4.28 -0.98
C LEU A 431 3.55 -5.37 -0.43
N PRO A 432 2.68 -5.96 -1.28
CA PRO A 432 1.61 -6.86 -0.86
C PRO A 432 2.06 -8.27 -0.44
N SER A 433 1.40 -8.84 0.56
CA SER A 433 1.44 -10.24 0.99
C SER A 433 0.09 -10.94 0.70
N ARG A 434 -0.25 -11.12 -0.57
CA ARG A 434 -0.96 -12.33 -1.07
C ARG A 434 -1.01 -12.41 -2.59
N SER A 435 -1.01 -13.64 -3.06
CA SER A 435 -0.91 -14.07 -4.44
C SER A 435 -2.26 -14.02 -5.15
N ASN A 436 -2.36 -13.21 -6.21
CA ASN A 436 -3.21 -13.57 -7.35
C ASN A 436 -2.66 -14.88 -7.96
N SER A 437 -3.54 -15.81 -8.32
CA SER A 437 -3.18 -17.13 -8.85
C SER A 437 -2.59 -17.04 -10.29
N PRO A 438 -1.95 -18.12 -10.79
CA PRO A 438 -0.69 -18.08 -11.54
C PRO A 438 -0.88 -17.90 -13.05
N LEU A 439 0.18 -17.49 -13.77
CA LEU A 439 0.52 -17.93 -15.15
C LEU A 439 1.83 -17.25 -15.64
N PRO A 440 2.54 -17.83 -16.64
CA PRO A 440 3.27 -19.08 -16.60
C PRO A 440 4.80 -18.86 -16.61
N GLN A 441 5.54 -19.80 -15.99
CA GLN A 441 6.98 -19.93 -16.20
C GLN A 441 7.28 -20.66 -17.53
N PHE A 442 8.31 -20.20 -18.25
CA PHE A 442 9.23 -21.11 -18.92
C PHE A 442 10.69 -20.62 -18.89
N TYR A 443 11.51 -21.52 -18.33
CA TYR A 443 12.93 -21.82 -18.46
C TYR A 443 14.02 -20.87 -17.93
N SER A 444 14.48 -21.25 -16.74
CA SER A 444 15.90 -21.32 -16.34
C SER A 444 16.65 -22.45 -17.08
N SER A 445 17.95 -22.25 -17.31
CA SER A 445 19.00 -23.25 -17.01
C SER A 445 20.43 -22.64 -17.09
N ASN A 446 20.99 -22.29 -15.92
CA ASN A 446 22.29 -22.69 -15.30
C ASN A 446 23.55 -23.04 -16.16
N PRO A 447 24.78 -23.13 -15.59
CA PRO A 447 25.21 -22.88 -14.20
C PRO A 447 26.53 -22.07 -14.00
N SER A 448 26.70 -21.69 -12.75
CA SER A 448 27.87 -21.36 -11.92
C SER A 448 29.22 -22.07 -12.16
N SER A 449 30.35 -21.37 -11.90
CA SER A 449 31.31 -21.64 -10.79
C SER A 449 32.52 -20.69 -10.89
N SER A 450 32.80 -19.90 -9.84
CA SER A 450 33.86 -20.06 -8.81
C SER A 450 35.25 -19.51 -9.21
N CYS A 451 35.62 -18.51 -8.44
CA CYS A 451 36.88 -17.83 -8.22
C CYS A 451 38.13 -18.72 -8.01
N THR A 452 39.29 -18.23 -8.48
CA THR A 452 40.61 -18.35 -7.82
C THR A 452 41.50 -17.14 -8.15
N SER A 453 41.94 -16.45 -7.09
CA SER A 453 43.23 -15.81 -6.79
C SER A 453 44.25 -15.40 -7.88
N ASP A 454 44.71 -14.15 -7.72
CA ASP A 454 46.10 -13.68 -7.60
C ASP A 454 47.04 -13.43 -8.80
N THR A 455 47.51 -12.17 -8.80
CA THR A 455 48.82 -11.58 -9.16
C THR A 455 49.36 -11.53 -10.59
N ASP A 456 49.70 -10.30 -10.96
CA ASP A 456 50.89 -9.80 -11.67
C ASP A 456 51.29 -10.39 -13.03
N SER A 457 51.24 -9.53 -14.06
CA SER A 457 52.42 -9.04 -14.80
C SER A 457 52.05 -8.69 -16.26
N GLU A 458 52.13 -7.41 -16.61
CA GLU A 458 52.51 -6.95 -17.95
C GLU A 458 53.94 -7.46 -18.28
N PRO A 459 54.40 -7.58 -19.55
CA PRO A 459 54.26 -6.52 -20.57
C PRO A 459 54.24 -6.93 -22.07
N VAL A 460 54.13 -5.88 -22.91
CA VAL A 460 54.55 -5.76 -24.32
C VAL A 460 53.60 -6.25 -25.43
N SER A 461 52.78 -5.28 -25.87
CA SER A 461 52.42 -4.90 -27.26
C SER A 461 52.88 -5.76 -28.45
N HIS A 462 52.00 -5.92 -29.46
CA HIS A 462 52.17 -5.29 -30.79
C HIS A 462 50.93 -5.47 -31.70
N LEU A 463 50.45 -4.33 -32.20
CA LEU A 463 49.94 -4.07 -33.57
C LEU A 463 48.49 -4.42 -33.97
N LEU A 464 47.75 -3.31 -34.15
CA LEU A 464 46.88 -2.96 -35.28
C LEU A 464 45.64 -3.83 -35.54
N ARG A 465 44.45 -3.25 -35.34
CA ARG A 465 43.60 -2.73 -36.44
C ARG A 465 42.23 -2.25 -35.94
N ASN A 466 42.09 -0.94 -35.96
CA ASN A 466 40.90 -0.11 -36.14
C ASN A 466 39.66 -0.84 -36.72
N ARG A 467 38.48 -0.79 -36.04
CA ARG A 467 37.19 -0.41 -36.66
C ARG A 467 36.02 -0.25 -35.67
N ASN A 468 35.46 0.96 -35.66
CA ASN A 468 34.12 1.31 -35.18
C ASN A 468 33.02 0.51 -35.90
N HIS A 469 31.90 0.25 -35.23
CA HIS A 469 30.60 0.02 -35.89
C HIS A 469 29.44 0.61 -35.07
N TRP A 470 29.01 1.79 -35.53
CA TRP A 470 27.66 2.33 -35.35
C TRP A 470 26.77 1.72 -36.45
N TRP A 471 25.52 1.45 -36.10
CA TRP A 471 24.51 0.84 -36.94
C TRP A 471 23.68 1.93 -37.61
N ARG A 472 23.43 1.79 -38.92
CA ARG A 472 22.29 2.43 -39.59
C ARG A 472 21.61 1.45 -40.55
N GLU A 473 20.28 1.47 -40.45
CA GLU A 473 19.20 1.08 -41.35
C GLU A 473 19.38 0.00 -42.43
N ASN A 474 18.39 -0.89 -42.39
CA ASN A 474 17.83 -1.68 -43.49
C ASN A 474 17.32 -0.82 -44.66
N ARG A 475 17.64 -1.23 -45.90
CA ARG A 475 16.67 -1.27 -47.02
C ARG A 475 16.83 -2.58 -47.81
N ARG A 476 15.68 -3.07 -48.28
CA ARG A 476 15.41 -4.34 -48.96
C ARG A 476 15.83 -4.30 -50.44
N SER A 477 16.32 -5.42 -51.01
CA SER A 477 15.66 -6.17 -52.12
C SER A 477 16.62 -7.11 -52.90
N TRP A 478 16.29 -8.40 -52.83
CA TRP A 478 16.32 -9.53 -53.78
C TRP A 478 17.41 -9.80 -54.87
N TRP A 479 17.95 -11.04 -54.74
CA TRP A 479 18.51 -12.05 -55.66
C TRP A 479 19.69 -11.75 -56.60
N SER A 480 20.85 -12.36 -56.29
CA SER A 480 21.54 -13.22 -57.28
C SER A 480 22.28 -14.38 -56.61
N VAL A 481 22.30 -15.49 -57.33
CA VAL A 481 22.77 -16.83 -56.97
C VAL A 481 24.26 -16.95 -57.32
N SER A 482 25.10 -17.53 -56.46
CA SER A 482 25.87 -18.75 -56.80
C SER A 482 26.90 -19.23 -55.77
N ARG A 483 26.77 -20.54 -55.49
CA ARG A 483 27.79 -21.61 -55.44
C ARG A 483 28.72 -21.82 -54.22
N ARG A 484 28.41 -22.96 -53.56
CA ARG A 484 29.27 -24.10 -53.15
C ARG A 484 30.13 -23.86 -51.89
N ARG A 485 30.14 -24.76 -50.89
CA ARG A 485 30.50 -26.19 -51.00
C ARG A 485 29.93 -27.04 -49.83
N ARG A 486 29.71 -28.32 -50.15
CA ARG A 486 29.09 -29.40 -49.36
C ARG A 486 29.95 -29.88 -48.16
N LYS A 487 29.29 -30.43 -47.13
CA LYS A 487 29.61 -31.77 -46.59
C LYS A 487 28.36 -32.49 -46.03
N ARG A 488 28.27 -33.78 -46.39
CA ARG A 488 27.42 -34.88 -45.89
C ARG A 488 27.67 -35.10 -44.39
N ASP A 489 26.81 -35.70 -43.56
CA ASP A 489 25.64 -36.56 -43.75
C ASP A 489 24.82 -36.53 -42.44
N GLY A 490 23.51 -36.77 -42.51
CA GLY A 490 22.67 -36.92 -41.32
C GLY A 490 21.30 -37.47 -41.69
N ARG A 491 21.12 -38.80 -41.66
CA ARG A 491 19.84 -39.46 -41.97
C ARG A 491 18.72 -39.03 -41.02
N ILE A 492 19.05 -38.66 -39.78
CA ILE A 492 18.10 -38.14 -38.79
C ILE A 492 17.57 -36.76 -39.21
N VAL A 493 18.44 -35.88 -39.71
CA VAL A 493 18.05 -34.57 -40.26
C VAL A 493 17.14 -34.76 -41.48
N ARG A 494 17.35 -35.79 -42.30
CA ARG A 494 16.45 -36.09 -43.45
C ARG A 494 15.08 -36.62 -43.03
N PHE A 495 14.98 -37.31 -41.88
CA PHE A 495 13.71 -37.79 -41.34
C PHE A 495 12.92 -36.65 -40.67
N LEU A 496 13.57 -35.85 -39.81
CA LEU A 496 13.00 -34.64 -39.22
C LEU A 496 12.59 -33.62 -40.30
N LYS A 497 13.39 -33.48 -41.37
CA LYS A 497 13.10 -32.59 -42.51
C LYS A 497 11.95 -33.10 -43.38
N LYS A 498 11.70 -34.42 -43.43
CA LYS A 498 10.51 -34.99 -44.10
C LYS A 498 9.25 -34.80 -43.26
N TRP A 499 9.35 -34.94 -41.94
CA TRP A 499 8.24 -34.71 -41.01
C TRP A 499 7.84 -33.23 -40.92
N THR A 500 8.81 -32.33 -40.74
CA THR A 500 8.59 -30.88 -40.78
C THR A 500 8.06 -30.41 -42.13
N ARG A 501 8.55 -30.96 -43.26
CA ARG A 501 7.96 -30.66 -44.58
C ARG A 501 6.55 -31.21 -44.77
N ARG A 502 6.15 -32.30 -44.08
CA ARG A 502 4.77 -32.79 -44.11
C ARG A 502 3.85 -31.92 -43.25
N ILE A 503 4.33 -31.43 -42.11
CA ILE A 503 3.61 -30.52 -41.23
C ILE A 503 3.46 -29.15 -41.88
N VAL A 504 4.53 -28.58 -42.44
CA VAL A 504 4.53 -27.26 -43.13
C VAL A 504 3.77 -27.30 -44.47
N ARG A 505 3.51 -28.48 -45.04
CA ARG A 505 2.65 -28.66 -46.23
C ARG A 505 1.25 -29.14 -45.87
N HIS A 506 0.91 -29.24 -44.60
CA HIS A 506 -0.45 -29.54 -44.18
C HIS A 506 -1.34 -28.35 -44.57
N PRO A 507 -2.53 -28.56 -45.14
CA PRO A 507 -3.42 -27.46 -45.57
C PRO A 507 -3.84 -26.51 -44.42
N PHE A 508 -3.62 -26.91 -43.16
CA PHE A 508 -3.85 -26.09 -41.97
C PHE A 508 -2.61 -25.31 -41.49
N PHE A 509 -1.45 -25.47 -42.14
CA PHE A 509 -0.27 -24.65 -41.84
C PHE A 509 -0.24 -23.43 -42.76
N PRO A 510 -0.35 -22.21 -42.20
CA PRO A 510 -0.37 -21.00 -42.99
C PRO A 510 0.97 -20.79 -43.70
N SER A 511 0.93 -20.65 -45.03
CA SER A 511 2.11 -20.46 -45.88
C SER A 511 2.29 -19.02 -46.34
N GLN A 512 1.27 -18.17 -46.15
CA GLN A 512 1.29 -16.76 -46.50
C GLN A 512 1.59 -15.92 -45.25
N PRO A 513 2.35 -14.82 -45.37
CA PRO A 513 2.70 -13.98 -44.22
C PRO A 513 1.46 -13.47 -43.46
N ILE A 514 0.37 -13.18 -44.18
CA ILE A 514 -0.91 -12.73 -43.59
C ILE A 514 -1.55 -13.85 -42.76
N THR A 515 -1.59 -15.09 -43.27
CA THR A 515 -2.19 -16.21 -42.55
C THR A 515 -1.32 -16.64 -41.35
N ILE A 516 0.01 -16.46 -41.43
CA ILE A 516 0.91 -16.68 -40.29
C ILE A 516 0.61 -15.66 -39.18
N VAL A 517 0.53 -14.37 -39.52
CA VAL A 517 0.20 -13.31 -38.56
C VAL A 517 -1.18 -13.54 -37.94
N LEU A 518 -2.19 -13.89 -38.75
CA LEU A 518 -3.54 -14.19 -38.25
C LEU A 518 -3.55 -15.38 -37.28
N THR A 519 -2.81 -16.46 -37.58
CA THR A 519 -2.71 -17.59 -36.64
C THR A 519 -1.98 -17.24 -35.36
N LEU A 520 -0.95 -16.37 -35.41
CA LEU A 520 -0.26 -15.91 -34.20
C LEU A 520 -1.17 -15.03 -33.34
N ILE A 521 -1.98 -14.17 -33.96
CA ILE A 521 -3.00 -13.37 -33.25
C ILE A 521 -4.03 -14.29 -32.61
N LEU A 522 -4.54 -15.28 -33.34
CA LEU A 522 -5.55 -16.22 -32.81
C LEU A 522 -5.00 -17.10 -31.67
N LEU A 523 -3.75 -17.55 -31.76
CA LEU A 523 -3.08 -18.25 -30.67
C LEU A 523 -2.82 -17.35 -29.46
N SER A 524 -2.51 -16.07 -29.68
CA SER A 524 -2.32 -15.09 -28.60
C SER A 524 -3.65 -14.81 -27.90
N ILE A 525 -4.73 -14.61 -28.66
CA ILE A 525 -6.09 -14.47 -28.13
C ILE A 525 -6.48 -15.73 -27.36
N PHE A 526 -6.25 -16.93 -27.91
CA PHE A 526 -6.52 -18.18 -27.21
C PHE A 526 -5.72 -18.32 -25.91
N ALA A 527 -4.44 -17.95 -25.90
CA ALA A 527 -3.62 -17.94 -24.69
C ALA A 527 -4.15 -16.95 -23.65
N ILE A 528 -4.58 -15.75 -24.07
CA ILE A 528 -5.21 -14.76 -23.19
C ILE A 528 -6.54 -15.30 -22.63
N PHE A 529 -7.41 -15.88 -23.47
CA PHE A 529 -8.66 -16.48 -22.99
C PHE A 529 -8.42 -17.67 -22.06
N LEU A 530 -7.47 -18.55 -22.36
CA LEU A 530 -7.10 -19.67 -21.51
C LEU A 530 -6.52 -19.18 -20.18
N THR A 531 -5.70 -18.12 -20.20
CA THR A 531 -5.13 -17.54 -18.99
C THR A 531 -6.22 -16.93 -18.11
N LEU A 532 -7.11 -16.11 -18.68
CA LEU A 532 -8.27 -15.54 -17.97
C LEU A 532 -9.23 -16.63 -17.47
N LEU A 533 -9.46 -17.67 -18.27
CA LEU A 533 -10.29 -18.82 -17.88
C LEU A 533 -9.64 -19.61 -16.73
N LEU A 534 -8.33 -19.84 -16.77
CA LEU A 534 -7.61 -20.49 -15.68
C LEU A 534 -7.60 -19.64 -14.41
N ILE A 535 -7.35 -18.33 -14.52
CA ILE A 535 -7.46 -17.40 -13.39
C ILE A 535 -8.88 -17.45 -12.82
N TYR A 536 -9.91 -17.40 -13.68
CA TYR A 536 -11.30 -17.47 -13.27
C TYR A 536 -11.64 -18.82 -12.63
N ILE A 537 -11.23 -19.96 -13.20
CA ILE A 537 -11.51 -21.30 -12.66
C ILE A 537 -10.77 -21.53 -11.34
N LEU A 538 -9.50 -21.12 -11.26
CA LEU A 538 -8.61 -21.35 -10.12
C LEU A 538 -8.70 -20.30 -9.03
N ASN A 539 -9.44 -19.19 -9.22
CA ASN A 539 -9.69 -18.23 -8.15
C ASN A 539 -10.56 -18.89 -7.06
N PRO A 540 -10.06 -19.09 -5.83
CA PRO A 540 -10.89 -19.60 -4.75
C PRO A 540 -11.89 -18.55 -4.24
N ASP A 541 -11.61 -17.27 -4.47
CA ASP A 541 -12.36 -16.13 -3.93
C ASP A 541 -13.41 -15.63 -4.93
N LYS A 542 -14.23 -16.56 -5.46
CA LYS A 542 -15.34 -16.21 -6.37
C LYS A 542 -16.64 -15.91 -5.66
N GLU A 543 -16.80 -16.47 -4.46
CA GLU A 543 -17.99 -16.34 -3.64
C GLU A 543 -17.62 -15.71 -2.30
N PRO A 544 -18.51 -14.89 -1.73
CA PRO A 544 -18.29 -14.33 -0.41
C PRO A 544 -18.31 -15.43 0.66
N LEU A 545 -17.50 -15.27 1.71
CA LEU A 545 -17.42 -16.26 2.77
C LEU A 545 -18.63 -16.19 3.72
N PRO A 546 -19.09 -17.32 4.27
CA PRO A 546 -20.21 -17.38 5.21
C PRO A 546 -19.80 -16.93 6.62
N TRP A 547 -19.36 -15.68 6.79
CA TRP A 547 -18.87 -15.17 8.07
C TRP A 547 -19.91 -15.29 9.19
N ARG A 548 -21.21 -15.13 8.87
CA ARG A 548 -22.30 -15.31 9.83
C ARG A 548 -22.41 -16.75 10.34
N ALA A 549 -22.10 -17.73 9.49
CA ALA A 549 -22.04 -19.14 9.90
C ALA A 549 -20.83 -19.39 10.82
N TYR A 550 -19.68 -18.77 10.54
CA TYR A 550 -18.51 -18.84 11.43
C TYR A 550 -18.80 -18.30 12.83
N CYS A 551 -19.61 -17.23 12.93
CA CYS A 551 -20.01 -16.64 14.21
C CYS A 551 -21.11 -17.38 14.96
N SER A 552 -21.91 -18.23 14.29
CA SER A 552 -23.04 -18.93 14.90
C SER A 552 -22.68 -20.35 15.35
N ASN A 553 -22.30 -21.21 14.42
CA ASN A 553 -21.86 -22.57 14.69
C ASN A 553 -20.83 -23.03 13.64
N PRO A 554 -19.55 -23.21 14.02
CA PRO A 554 -18.49 -23.64 13.12
C PRO A 554 -18.80 -24.95 12.37
N SER A 555 -19.59 -25.87 12.93
CA SER A 555 -19.94 -27.13 12.27
C SER A 555 -20.87 -26.95 11.06
N LEU A 556 -21.65 -25.88 11.01
CA LEU A 556 -22.46 -25.52 9.81
C LEU A 556 -21.56 -25.11 8.64
N SER A 557 -20.43 -24.48 8.95
CA SER A 557 -19.50 -24.00 7.94
C SER A 557 -18.62 -25.10 7.35
N ALA A 558 -18.45 -26.21 8.06
CA ALA A 558 -17.65 -27.36 7.63
C ALA A 558 -18.21 -28.07 6.37
N GLN A 559 -19.50 -27.90 6.05
CA GLN A 559 -20.11 -28.44 4.83
C GLN A 559 -19.81 -27.61 3.56
N TYR A 560 -19.47 -26.33 3.74
CA TYR A 560 -19.17 -25.39 2.65
C TYR A 560 -17.66 -25.16 2.47
N ASP A 561 -16.85 -25.68 3.40
CA ASP A 561 -15.44 -25.93 3.15
C ASP A 561 -15.32 -27.04 2.08
N ALA A 562 -14.65 -26.73 0.98
CA ALA A 562 -14.56 -27.59 -0.19
C ALA A 562 -13.93 -28.96 0.15
N PHE A 563 -14.79 -29.98 0.27
CA PHE A 563 -14.55 -31.44 0.21
C PHE A 563 -14.26 -32.20 1.52
N PRO A 564 -14.78 -33.44 1.67
CA PRO A 564 -14.67 -34.24 2.88
C PRO A 564 -13.28 -34.88 3.02
N LEU A 565 -12.84 -34.95 4.28
CA LEU A 565 -11.61 -35.54 4.78
C LEU A 565 -11.41 -36.99 4.28
N THR A 566 -10.45 -37.19 3.38
CA THR A 566 -9.72 -38.47 3.27
C THR A 566 -8.26 -38.25 3.62
N ASP A 567 -7.99 -38.01 4.90
CA ASP A 567 -6.82 -38.56 5.57
C ASP A 567 -7.05 -38.55 7.08
N HIS A 568 -6.62 -39.61 7.76
CA HIS A 568 -6.98 -39.95 9.13
C HIS A 568 -6.64 -38.86 10.17
N SER A 569 -7.58 -37.94 10.38
CA SER A 569 -7.91 -37.34 11.68
C SER A 569 -9.30 -36.76 11.55
N SER A 570 -10.30 -37.63 11.73
CA SER A 570 -11.66 -37.19 11.99
C SER A 570 -11.61 -36.21 13.16
N GLU A 571 -11.83 -34.93 12.89
CA GLU A 571 -12.49 -34.06 13.85
C GLU A 571 -13.87 -34.69 14.10
N SER A 572 -13.91 -35.65 15.03
CA SER A 572 -15.13 -35.91 15.77
C SER A 572 -15.34 -34.68 16.66
N SER A 573 -15.93 -33.64 16.09
CA SER A 573 -16.76 -32.75 16.88
C SER A 573 -17.96 -33.59 17.29
N SER A 574 -17.84 -34.29 18.41
CA SER A 574 -19.01 -34.71 19.16
C SER A 574 -19.94 -33.51 19.30
N SER A 575 -21.22 -33.78 19.17
CA SER A 575 -22.36 -32.88 19.27
C SER A 575 -22.31 -31.99 20.53
N THR A 576 -21.60 -30.87 20.48
CA THR A 576 -21.65 -29.87 21.55
C THR A 576 -21.31 -28.51 20.96
N ASN A 577 -22.25 -27.56 21.07
CA ASN A 577 -22.00 -26.15 20.77
C ASN A 577 -20.65 -25.73 21.36
N PRO A 578 -19.79 -25.00 20.63
CA PRO A 578 -18.55 -24.48 21.22
C PRO A 578 -18.90 -23.70 22.49
N PRO A 579 -18.15 -23.90 23.59
CA PRO A 579 -18.44 -23.25 24.85
C PRO A 579 -18.44 -21.72 24.67
N PRO A 580 -19.34 -21.00 25.37
CA PRO A 580 -19.41 -19.55 25.24
C PRO A 580 -18.08 -18.91 25.67
N PHE A 581 -17.61 -17.95 24.87
CA PHE A 581 -16.44 -17.13 25.20
C PHE A 581 -16.89 -15.74 25.68
N PRO A 582 -16.18 -15.13 26.66
CA PRO A 582 -15.15 -15.74 27.51
C PRO A 582 -15.74 -16.81 28.45
N PRO A 583 -14.95 -17.85 28.80
CA PRO A 583 -15.38 -18.81 29.80
C PRO A 583 -15.46 -18.14 31.18
N THR A 584 -16.37 -18.60 32.03
CA THR A 584 -16.63 -17.99 33.36
C THR A 584 -15.42 -18.01 34.30
N ASN A 585 -14.46 -18.90 34.06
CA ASN A 585 -13.24 -19.04 34.83
C ASN A 585 -12.04 -18.29 34.22
N LEU A 586 -12.20 -17.48 33.16
CA LEU A 586 -11.08 -16.82 32.47
C LEU A 586 -10.16 -16.04 33.42
N ASP A 587 -10.73 -15.27 34.34
CA ASP A 587 -9.97 -14.43 35.27
C ASP A 587 -9.34 -15.24 36.42
N THR A 588 -9.73 -16.51 36.59
CA THR A 588 -9.10 -17.43 37.56
C THR A 588 -7.80 -18.06 37.01
N LEU A 589 -7.64 -18.06 35.68
CA LEU A 589 -6.48 -18.58 34.97
C LEU A 589 -5.35 -17.54 35.00
N SER A 590 -4.11 -18.00 35.17
CA SER A 590 -2.92 -17.14 35.04
C SER A 590 -2.80 -16.57 33.62
N PRO A 591 -2.37 -15.29 33.47
CA PRO A 591 -2.14 -14.66 32.17
C PRO A 591 -1.12 -15.41 31.31
N ALA A 592 -1.39 -15.48 30.01
CA ALA A 592 -0.44 -16.04 29.05
C ALA A 592 0.69 -15.04 28.76
N GLY A 593 1.92 -15.53 28.59
CA GLY A 593 3.06 -14.77 28.12
C GLY A 593 3.13 -14.73 26.60
N LEU A 594 3.04 -13.54 26.01
CA LEU A 594 3.03 -13.37 24.56
C LEU A 594 4.17 -12.49 24.08
N PHE A 595 4.94 -13.02 23.13
CA PHE A 595 5.88 -12.23 22.36
C PHE A 595 5.29 -11.94 20.97
N VAL A 596 4.83 -10.71 20.76
CA VAL A 596 4.18 -10.26 19.52
C VAL A 596 5.20 -9.60 18.61
N GLY A 597 5.57 -10.28 17.53
CA GLY A 597 6.44 -9.77 16.48
C GLY A 597 5.64 -9.18 15.31
N VAL A 598 5.62 -7.85 15.22
CA VAL A 598 4.97 -7.11 14.13
C VAL A 598 5.95 -6.97 12.96
N PHE A 599 5.69 -7.65 11.86
CA PHE A 599 6.51 -7.62 10.67
C PHE A 599 6.35 -6.27 9.98
N SER A 600 7.47 -5.56 9.85
CA SER A 600 7.52 -4.25 9.20
C SER A 600 8.77 -4.16 8.33
N ILE A 601 8.90 -3.06 7.59
CA ILE A 601 10.07 -2.76 6.75
C ILE A 601 10.71 -1.44 7.18
N ASP A 602 11.98 -1.23 6.82
CA ASP A 602 12.76 -0.05 7.20
C ASP A 602 12.06 1.30 6.95
N SER A 603 11.30 1.41 5.86
CA SER A 603 10.64 2.65 5.47
C SER A 603 9.26 2.88 6.13
N SER A 604 8.65 1.87 6.74
CA SER A 604 7.28 1.91 7.32
C SER A 604 7.21 2.50 8.73
N PHE A 605 7.94 3.60 8.97
CA PHE A 605 7.96 4.30 10.28
C PHE A 605 6.56 4.71 10.74
N GLU A 606 5.74 5.27 9.85
CA GLU A 606 4.39 5.74 10.21
C GLU A 606 3.48 4.60 10.69
N ARG A 607 3.56 3.42 10.05
CA ARG A 607 2.80 2.24 10.48
C ARG A 607 3.20 1.78 11.87
N ARG A 608 4.51 1.71 12.14
CA ARG A 608 5.01 1.43 13.49
C ARG A 608 4.53 2.47 14.51
N MET A 609 4.52 3.75 14.13
CA MET A 609 4.04 4.81 15.01
C MET A 609 2.53 4.71 15.28
N PHE A 610 1.71 4.35 14.28
CA PHE A 610 0.28 4.09 14.50
C PHE A 610 0.08 2.91 15.45
N VAL A 611 0.80 1.80 15.28
CA VAL A 611 0.75 0.66 16.21
C VAL A 611 1.09 1.10 17.64
N ARG A 612 2.21 1.81 17.84
CA ARG A 612 2.64 2.32 19.16
C ARG A 612 1.58 3.19 19.83
N THR A 613 1.01 4.14 19.08
CA THR A 613 0.11 5.17 19.62
C THR A 613 -1.35 4.73 19.73
N THR A 614 -1.71 3.61 19.11
CA THR A 614 -3.07 3.06 19.17
C THR A 614 -3.07 1.76 19.97
N TRP A 615 -3.33 0.61 19.34
CA TRP A 615 -3.67 -0.62 20.02
C TRP A 615 -2.55 -1.22 20.88
N ALA A 616 -1.28 -0.87 20.67
CA ALA A 616 -0.21 -1.38 21.52
C ALA A 616 -0.25 -0.77 22.95
N THR A 617 -0.60 0.51 23.06
CA THR A 617 -0.59 1.27 24.33
C THR A 617 -2.00 1.50 24.89
N HIS A 618 -3.02 1.60 24.04
CA HIS A 618 -4.33 2.09 24.45
C HIS A 618 -4.98 1.19 25.52
N PRO A 619 -5.47 1.73 26.65
CA PRO A 619 -6.06 0.96 27.75
C PRO A 619 -7.15 0.00 27.27
N ARG A 620 -8.06 0.48 26.41
CA ARG A 620 -9.10 -0.37 25.81
C ARG A 620 -8.56 -1.62 25.09
N SER A 621 -7.43 -1.53 24.42
CA SER A 621 -6.81 -2.69 23.77
C SER A 621 -6.19 -3.64 24.79
N ARG A 622 -5.62 -3.11 25.88
CA ARG A 622 -4.88 -3.87 26.89
C ARG A 622 -5.73 -4.50 27.99
N ASP A 623 -6.79 -3.81 28.40
CA ASP A 623 -7.57 -4.14 29.60
C ASP A 623 -8.90 -4.83 29.22
N GLY A 624 -9.40 -4.54 28.01
CA GLY A 624 -10.71 -4.97 27.54
C GLY A 624 -11.80 -3.89 27.72
N ALA A 625 -13.06 -4.28 27.54
CA ALA A 625 -14.23 -3.41 27.69
C ALA A 625 -14.65 -3.25 29.16
N GLY A 626 -15.49 -2.24 29.43
CA GLY A 626 -16.01 -1.96 30.78
C GLY A 626 -14.93 -1.39 31.70
N GLU A 627 -14.91 -1.84 32.95
CA GLU A 627 -13.87 -1.45 33.92
C GLU A 627 -12.49 -2.06 33.60
N GLY A 628 -12.42 -3.00 32.65
CA GLY A 628 -11.17 -3.67 32.29
C GLY A 628 -10.69 -4.66 33.36
N ASP A 629 -9.42 -5.04 33.28
CA ASP A 629 -8.73 -5.85 34.30
C ASP A 629 -7.45 -5.16 34.80
N ASP A 630 -7.40 -3.82 34.73
CA ASP A 630 -6.22 -2.99 35.05
C ASP A 630 -4.94 -3.43 34.31
N GLY A 631 -5.08 -4.07 33.15
CA GLY A 631 -3.98 -4.56 32.33
C GLY A 631 -3.31 -5.82 32.88
N VAL A 632 -3.91 -6.48 33.87
CA VAL A 632 -3.39 -7.74 34.45
C VAL A 632 -3.28 -8.81 33.39
N GLY A 633 -4.27 -8.94 32.50
CA GLY A 633 -4.26 -9.98 31.49
C GLY A 633 -3.17 -9.80 30.44
N THR A 634 -2.94 -8.58 29.98
CA THR A 634 -1.86 -8.29 29.03
C THR A 634 -0.55 -7.91 29.70
N SER A 635 -0.41 -8.15 31.01
CA SER A 635 0.78 -7.80 31.79
C SER A 635 2.07 -8.42 31.22
N ARG A 636 1.94 -9.63 30.64
CA ARG A 636 3.01 -10.43 30.02
C ARG A 636 3.01 -10.37 28.49
N THR A 637 2.34 -9.39 27.89
CA THR A 637 2.27 -9.20 26.43
C THR A 637 3.22 -8.11 25.98
N ILE A 638 4.23 -8.50 25.20
CA ILE A 638 5.28 -7.64 24.67
C ILE A 638 5.15 -7.50 23.16
N VAL A 639 5.23 -6.27 22.64
CA VAL A 639 5.10 -5.99 21.20
C VAL A 639 6.43 -5.44 20.66
N ARG A 640 6.98 -6.06 19.62
CA ARG A 640 8.24 -5.65 18.98
C ARG A 640 8.11 -5.68 17.45
N PHE A 641 8.76 -4.75 16.76
CA PHE A 641 8.80 -4.66 15.31
C PHE A 641 9.95 -5.48 14.74
N ILE A 642 9.65 -6.32 13.76
CA ILE A 642 10.59 -7.28 13.16
C ILE A 642 10.96 -6.84 11.76
N LEU A 643 12.23 -6.45 11.60
CA LEU A 643 12.81 -6.00 10.33
C LEU A 643 13.98 -6.92 9.95
N GLY A 644 14.21 -7.10 8.66
CA GLY A 644 15.51 -7.53 8.15
C GLY A 644 16.53 -6.41 8.22
N GLN A 645 17.72 -6.66 7.66
CA GLN A 645 18.79 -5.68 7.55
C GLN A 645 18.29 -4.43 6.80
N PRO A 646 18.30 -3.25 7.44
CA PRO A 646 17.80 -2.04 6.81
C PRO A 646 18.69 -1.66 5.63
N ARG A 647 18.09 -1.01 4.62
CA ARG A 647 18.87 -0.44 3.51
C ARG A 647 19.77 0.67 4.05
N LYS A 648 20.91 0.90 3.38
CA LYS A 648 21.91 1.92 3.78
C LYS A 648 21.30 3.31 3.98
N ASP A 649 20.29 3.67 3.20
CA ASP A 649 19.63 4.97 3.28
C ASP A 649 18.75 5.14 4.54
N TRP A 650 18.32 4.02 5.14
CA TRP A 650 17.43 3.98 6.31
C TRP A 650 18.14 3.59 7.61
N GLU A 651 19.34 3.03 7.53
CA GLU A 651 20.11 2.53 8.68
C GLU A 651 20.22 3.54 9.83
N ARG A 652 20.56 4.80 9.52
CA ARG A 652 20.64 5.87 10.54
C ARG A 652 19.29 6.19 11.18
N ARG A 653 18.20 6.20 10.40
CA ARG A 653 16.85 6.50 10.92
C ARG A 653 16.34 5.37 11.80
N ILE A 654 16.56 4.13 11.38
CA ILE A 654 16.24 2.94 12.17
C ILE A 654 17.05 2.90 13.46
N LYS A 655 18.34 3.24 13.41
CA LYS A 655 19.16 3.32 14.64
C LYS A 655 18.61 4.35 15.64
N LEU A 656 18.23 5.54 15.17
CA LEU A 656 17.61 6.56 16.03
C LEU A 656 16.26 6.08 16.59
N GLU A 657 15.45 5.42 15.77
CA GLU A 657 14.17 4.85 16.20
C GLU A 657 14.36 3.76 17.25
N MET A 658 15.33 2.87 17.07
CA MET A 658 15.73 1.84 18.04
C MET A 658 16.12 2.47 19.38
N GLU A 659 16.98 3.50 19.35
CA GLU A 659 17.42 4.22 20.56
C GLU A 659 16.26 4.97 21.25
N THR A 660 15.24 5.39 20.50
CA THR A 660 14.10 6.16 21.03
C THR A 660 13.04 5.26 21.66
N TYR A 661 12.70 4.14 21.02
CA TYR A 661 11.53 3.33 21.37
C TYR A 661 11.86 1.93 21.90
N ASN A 662 13.11 1.46 21.78
CA ASN A 662 13.57 0.15 22.29
C ASN A 662 12.71 -1.05 21.86
N ASP A 663 12.09 -0.97 20.68
CA ASP A 663 11.07 -1.93 20.26
C ASP A 663 11.31 -2.56 18.88
N ILE A 664 12.46 -2.32 18.26
CA ILE A 664 12.81 -2.87 16.95
C ILE A 664 13.85 -3.98 17.09
N ILE A 665 13.61 -5.08 16.39
CA ILE A 665 14.53 -6.22 16.24
C ILE A 665 14.96 -6.32 14.79
N ILE A 666 16.27 -6.25 14.58
CA ILE A 666 16.89 -6.43 13.26
C ILE A 666 17.38 -7.87 13.13
N LEU A 667 16.78 -8.60 12.20
CA LEU A 667 17.18 -9.95 11.84
C LEU A 667 18.42 -9.93 10.93
N PRO A 668 19.33 -10.91 11.04
CA PRO A 668 20.53 -11.01 10.22
C PRO A 668 20.22 -11.58 8.81
N ILE A 669 19.25 -10.99 8.13
CA ILE A 669 18.81 -11.38 6.79
C ILE A 669 18.41 -10.13 5.99
N THR A 670 18.63 -10.12 4.68
CA THR A 670 18.08 -9.06 3.83
C THR A 670 16.57 -9.00 3.95
N GLU A 671 15.99 -7.80 4.04
CA GLU A 671 14.54 -7.62 4.12
C GLU A 671 13.81 -8.35 2.98
N ASN A 672 12.84 -9.20 3.33
CA ASN A 672 12.05 -10.00 2.41
C ASN A 672 10.79 -10.52 3.12
N MET A 673 9.74 -10.85 2.36
CA MET A 673 8.57 -11.55 2.92
C MET A 673 8.68 -13.07 2.77
N ASN A 674 8.98 -13.54 1.56
CA ASN A 674 8.81 -14.94 1.15
C ASN A 674 10.13 -15.73 1.00
N SER A 675 11.23 -15.22 1.56
CA SER A 675 12.58 -15.79 1.44
C SER A 675 13.24 -16.00 2.81
N GLY A 676 12.45 -16.46 3.79
CA GLY A 676 12.96 -16.95 5.07
C GLY A 676 12.85 -16.01 6.27
N LYS A 677 12.29 -14.79 6.14
CA LYS A 677 12.12 -13.86 7.27
C LYS A 677 11.37 -14.49 8.45
N THR A 678 10.27 -15.19 8.21
CA THR A 678 9.50 -15.91 9.25
C THR A 678 10.31 -16.97 9.98
N HIS A 679 11.08 -17.77 9.25
CA HIS A 679 11.96 -18.76 9.85
C HIS A 679 13.04 -18.09 10.70
N THR A 680 13.69 -17.05 10.18
CA THR A 680 14.71 -16.29 10.91
C THR A 680 14.14 -15.62 12.16
N PHE A 681 12.92 -15.10 12.10
CA PHE A 681 12.21 -14.55 13.26
C PHE A 681 11.99 -15.62 14.34
N PHE A 682 11.41 -16.77 13.99
CA PHE A 682 11.19 -17.85 14.97
C PHE A 682 12.50 -18.44 15.49
N SER A 683 13.53 -18.53 14.65
CA SER A 683 14.89 -18.92 15.08
C SER A 683 15.48 -17.94 16.09
N TRP A 684 15.30 -16.63 15.85
CA TRP A 684 15.72 -15.59 16.79
C TRP A 684 14.90 -15.65 18.09
N ALA A 685 13.58 -15.84 17.98
CA ALA A 685 12.65 -15.85 19.10
C ALA A 685 12.86 -17.04 20.04
N ALA A 686 13.17 -18.24 19.51
CA ALA A 686 13.49 -19.42 20.30
C ALA A 686 14.60 -19.17 21.33
N ILE A 687 15.54 -18.26 21.00
CA ILE A 687 16.71 -17.96 21.83
C ILE A 687 16.51 -16.66 22.62
N ASN A 688 15.97 -15.62 21.99
CA ASN A 688 16.01 -14.23 22.49
C ASN A 688 14.66 -13.65 22.88
N ALA A 689 13.54 -14.34 22.62
CA ALA A 689 12.24 -13.88 23.08
C ALA A 689 12.09 -14.17 24.58
N TRP A 690 11.71 -13.13 25.31
CA TRP A 690 11.49 -13.12 26.75
C TRP A 690 10.26 -12.26 27.04
N VAL A 691 9.51 -12.62 28.08
CA VAL A 691 8.34 -11.87 28.55
C VAL A 691 8.40 -11.69 30.06
N PRO A 692 7.70 -10.67 30.59
CA PRO A 692 7.52 -10.49 32.02
C PRO A 692 7.08 -11.77 32.75
N PRO A 693 7.48 -11.95 34.02
CA PRO A 693 6.91 -12.99 34.86
C PRO A 693 5.45 -12.68 35.22
N VAL A 694 4.79 -13.59 35.92
CA VAL A 694 3.44 -13.31 36.42
C VAL A 694 3.56 -12.36 37.62
N TYR A 695 2.98 -11.16 37.52
CA TYR A 695 2.99 -10.17 38.61
C TYR A 695 1.86 -10.37 39.63
N SER A 696 0.71 -10.91 39.20
CA SER A 696 -0.47 -11.11 40.03
C SER A 696 -0.61 -12.55 40.50
N ASN A 697 -0.98 -12.76 41.77
CA ASN A 697 -1.33 -14.08 42.27
C ASN A 697 -2.67 -14.54 41.68
N SER A 698 -2.64 -15.27 40.58
CA SER A 698 -3.83 -15.97 40.06
C SER A 698 -4.19 -17.14 40.97
N THR A 699 -5.49 -17.45 41.09
CA THR A 699 -5.97 -18.60 41.89
C THR A 699 -5.44 -19.93 41.36
N ILE A 700 -5.16 -20.02 40.06
CA ILE A 700 -4.55 -21.16 39.41
C ILE A 700 -3.12 -20.77 39.01
N SER A 701 -2.13 -21.49 39.53
CA SER A 701 -0.72 -21.30 39.18
C SER A 701 -0.48 -21.51 37.68
N PRO A 702 0.51 -20.83 37.07
CA PRO A 702 0.88 -21.09 35.70
C PRO A 702 1.27 -22.56 35.50
N PRO A 703 0.85 -23.19 34.39
CA PRO A 703 1.25 -24.56 34.07
C PRO A 703 2.77 -24.66 33.96
N LEU A 704 3.32 -25.77 34.47
CA LEU A 704 4.75 -26.02 34.44
C LEU A 704 5.11 -26.74 33.14
N PHE A 705 5.91 -26.07 32.31
CA PHE A 705 6.44 -26.59 31.05
C PHE A 705 7.95 -26.83 31.15
N SER A 706 8.51 -27.56 30.18
CA SER A 706 9.94 -27.84 30.12
C SER A 706 10.81 -26.58 30.15
N TYR A 707 10.27 -25.48 29.62
CA TYR A 707 10.94 -24.19 29.49
C TYR A 707 10.62 -23.18 30.60
N SER A 708 9.72 -23.49 31.55
CA SER A 708 9.24 -22.54 32.56
C SER A 708 10.34 -22.03 33.51
N ASN A 709 11.39 -22.81 33.72
CA ASN A 709 12.51 -22.44 34.62
C ASN A 709 13.57 -21.55 33.94
N HIS A 710 13.49 -21.33 32.63
CA HIS A 710 14.45 -20.50 31.92
C HIS A 710 14.14 -19.02 32.18
N THR A 711 15.11 -18.32 32.75
CA THR A 711 14.99 -16.90 33.09
C THR A 711 16.11 -16.08 32.49
N ALA A 712 15.85 -14.79 32.27
CA ALA A 712 16.82 -13.80 31.82
C ALA A 712 16.57 -12.45 32.49
N SER A 713 17.59 -11.59 32.52
CA SER A 713 17.43 -10.21 32.98
C SER A 713 16.49 -9.44 32.04
N PRO A 714 15.62 -8.56 32.57
CA PRO A 714 14.73 -7.74 31.76
C PRO A 714 15.50 -6.93 30.69
N PRO A 715 15.08 -6.94 29.41
CA PRO A 715 15.61 -6.03 28.40
C PRO A 715 15.11 -4.60 28.65
N SER A 716 15.66 -3.63 27.89
CA SER A 716 15.12 -2.27 27.86
C SER A 716 13.64 -2.27 27.45
N LEU A 717 12.81 -1.61 28.25
CA LEU A 717 11.38 -1.52 27.96
C LEU A 717 11.08 -0.55 26.82
N ALA A 718 10.03 -0.88 26.08
CA ALA A 718 9.41 -0.01 25.11
C ALA A 718 8.34 0.87 25.77
N PRO A 719 8.06 2.08 25.25
CA PRO A 719 7.03 2.97 25.82
C PRO A 719 5.62 2.36 25.90
N HIS A 720 5.30 1.41 25.02
CA HIS A 720 4.01 0.72 24.97
C HIS A 720 3.99 -0.63 25.70
N ASP A 721 5.05 -0.98 26.44
CA ASP A 721 5.02 -2.14 27.34
C ASP A 721 4.06 -1.89 28.51
N SER A 722 3.57 -2.97 29.13
CA SER A 722 2.53 -2.88 30.16
C SER A 722 2.95 -2.00 31.33
N TYR A 723 2.00 -1.26 31.90
CA TYR A 723 2.24 -0.41 33.07
C TYR A 723 2.82 -1.22 34.25
N LEU A 724 2.35 -2.45 34.46
CA LEU A 724 2.88 -3.35 35.49
C LEU A 724 4.35 -3.71 35.28
N THR A 725 4.80 -3.84 34.04
CA THR A 725 6.22 -4.08 33.74
C THR A 725 7.07 -2.85 34.02
N TRP A 726 6.57 -1.66 33.68
CA TRP A 726 7.22 -0.42 34.09
C TRP A 726 7.27 -0.29 35.61
N GLN A 727 6.19 -0.62 36.32
CA GLN A 727 6.15 -0.58 37.78
C GLN A 727 7.22 -1.49 38.40
N ASP A 728 7.33 -2.74 37.95
CA ASP A 728 8.35 -3.69 38.41
C ASP A 728 9.78 -3.16 38.21
N GLN A 729 10.06 -2.56 37.04
CA GLN A 729 11.38 -1.98 36.77
C GLN A 729 11.71 -0.81 37.70
N HIS A 730 10.74 0.02 38.08
CA HIS A 730 10.94 1.15 38.98
C HIS A 730 11.16 0.74 40.45
N LEU A 731 10.79 -0.47 40.85
CA LEU A 731 10.98 -0.98 42.22
C LEU A 731 12.45 -1.32 42.54
N GLY A 732 13.36 -1.24 41.55
CA GLY A 732 14.81 -1.42 41.75
C GLY A 732 15.28 -2.87 41.89
N THR A 733 14.35 -3.82 42.07
CA THR A 733 14.59 -5.27 42.06
C THR A 733 13.69 -5.93 41.01
N ALA A 734 13.89 -5.56 39.74
CA ALA A 734 13.09 -6.08 38.64
C ALA A 734 13.16 -7.62 38.59
N MET A 735 12.00 -8.26 38.48
CA MET A 735 11.91 -9.71 38.43
C MET A 735 12.52 -10.24 37.13
N SER A 736 13.14 -11.42 37.18
CA SER A 736 13.68 -12.05 35.97
C SER A 736 12.56 -12.42 35.00
N TRP A 737 12.75 -12.08 33.73
CA TRP A 737 11.82 -12.43 32.65
C TRP A 737 11.92 -13.93 32.32
N VAL A 738 10.83 -14.49 31.83
CA VAL A 738 10.68 -15.91 31.50
C VAL A 738 10.47 -16.11 30.01
N ARG A 739 10.52 -17.37 29.55
CA ARG A 739 10.15 -17.72 28.18
C ARG A 739 8.68 -17.39 27.89
N PRO A 740 8.36 -16.89 26.69
CA PRO A 740 6.97 -16.71 26.29
C PRO A 740 6.27 -18.07 26.17
N ASP A 741 4.97 -18.08 26.44
CA ASP A 741 4.12 -19.24 26.18
C ASP A 741 3.77 -19.32 24.67
N PHE A 742 3.58 -18.15 24.04
CA PHE A 742 3.34 -18.00 22.62
C PHE A 742 4.24 -16.95 21.95
N VAL A 743 4.68 -17.26 20.74
CA VAL A 743 5.26 -16.26 19.82
C VAL A 743 4.28 -16.01 18.70
N VAL A 744 3.91 -14.75 18.52
CA VAL A 744 2.89 -14.30 17.57
C VAL A 744 3.56 -13.55 16.42
N LYS A 745 3.25 -13.92 15.18
CA LYS A 745 3.57 -13.12 13.99
C LYS A 745 2.36 -12.25 13.65
N VAL A 746 2.58 -10.98 13.36
CA VAL A 746 1.53 -10.01 12.99
C VAL A 746 2.04 -9.15 11.83
N ASP A 747 1.17 -8.75 10.88
CA ASP A 747 1.52 -7.75 9.87
C ASP A 747 1.31 -6.30 10.35
N ASP A 748 2.08 -5.33 9.83
CA ASP A 748 1.99 -3.92 10.24
C ASP A 748 0.75 -3.17 9.68
N ASP A 749 -0.08 -3.84 8.89
CA ASP A 749 -1.41 -3.41 8.46
C ASP A 749 -2.56 -4.20 9.12
N SER A 750 -2.25 -4.90 10.22
CA SER A 750 -3.21 -5.47 11.16
C SER A 750 -3.44 -4.53 12.37
N PHE A 751 -4.69 -4.44 12.81
CA PHE A 751 -5.09 -3.78 14.06
C PHE A 751 -5.51 -4.84 15.07
N VAL A 752 -4.80 -4.94 16.19
CA VAL A 752 -4.92 -6.07 17.13
C VAL A 752 -5.43 -5.62 18.49
N MET A 753 -6.52 -6.21 18.97
CA MET A 753 -7.00 -6.00 20.33
C MET A 753 -6.27 -6.95 21.29
N LEU A 754 -5.30 -6.43 22.07
CA LEU A 754 -4.37 -7.26 22.84
C LEU A 754 -5.05 -8.13 23.92
N ALA A 755 -6.05 -7.59 24.63
CA ALA A 755 -6.84 -8.32 25.62
C ALA A 755 -7.64 -9.46 24.97
N GLU A 756 -8.12 -9.26 23.75
CA GLU A 756 -8.89 -10.27 23.00
C GLU A 756 -8.01 -11.41 22.50
N LEU A 757 -6.80 -11.08 22.04
CA LEU A 757 -5.76 -12.03 21.63
C LEU A 757 -5.25 -12.84 22.83
N GLU A 758 -4.88 -12.16 23.92
CA GLU A 758 -4.34 -12.79 25.12
C GLU A 758 -5.37 -13.71 25.76
N ALA A 759 -6.62 -13.28 25.92
CA ALA A 759 -7.65 -14.10 26.53
C ALA A 759 -7.90 -15.41 25.76
N ARG A 760 -7.85 -15.39 24.42
CA ARG A 760 -8.00 -16.59 23.59
C ARG A 760 -6.82 -17.53 23.74
N LEU A 761 -5.60 -17.01 23.69
CA LEU A 761 -4.40 -17.82 23.86
C LEU A 761 -4.25 -18.35 25.29
N ARG A 762 -4.71 -17.61 26.30
CA ARG A 762 -4.79 -18.06 27.70
C ARG A 762 -5.70 -19.28 27.85
N VAL A 763 -6.88 -19.26 27.22
CA VAL A 763 -7.78 -20.42 27.23
C VAL A 763 -7.11 -21.64 26.60
N GLU A 764 -6.43 -21.46 25.46
CA GLU A 764 -5.74 -22.55 24.78
C GLU A 764 -4.54 -23.10 25.57
N LEU A 765 -3.83 -22.24 26.31
CA LEU A 765 -2.71 -22.63 27.18
C LEU A 765 -3.14 -23.56 28.31
N HIS A 766 -4.29 -23.27 28.91
CA HIS A 766 -4.84 -23.99 30.07
C HIS A 766 -5.78 -25.13 29.68
N ALA A 767 -6.07 -25.32 28.40
CA ALA A 767 -6.87 -26.43 27.91
C ALA A 767 -6.10 -27.76 27.97
N GLN A 768 -6.72 -28.81 28.54
CA GLN A 768 -6.08 -30.12 28.72
C GLN A 768 -5.69 -30.78 27.38
N PRO A 769 -4.52 -31.46 27.30
CA PRO A 769 -4.19 -32.31 26.17
C PRO A 769 -5.21 -33.44 26.04
N ARG A 770 -5.74 -33.68 24.84
CA ARG A 770 -6.66 -34.83 24.60
C ARG A 770 -5.88 -36.14 24.84
N SER A 771 -6.24 -36.89 25.88
CA SER A 771 -5.69 -38.22 26.12
C SER A 771 -6.21 -39.20 25.06
N ASN A 772 -5.32 -39.70 24.19
CA ASN A 772 -5.62 -40.78 23.24
C ASN A 772 -5.75 -42.14 23.94
N HIS A 773 -6.76 -42.31 24.80
CA HIS A 773 -7.07 -43.58 25.46
C HIS A 773 -8.41 -44.21 25.03
N GLU A 774 -8.96 -43.83 23.88
CA GLU A 774 -10.12 -44.50 23.30
C GLU A 774 -9.90 -44.83 21.82
N SER A 775 -9.09 -45.85 21.56
CA SER A 775 -9.11 -46.55 20.28
C SER A 775 -8.64 -47.99 20.44
N THR A 776 -9.46 -48.81 21.09
CA THR A 776 -9.43 -50.26 20.88
C THR A 776 -10.83 -50.67 20.39
N PRO A 777 -11.02 -50.99 19.10
CA PRO A 777 -12.29 -51.50 18.62
C PRO A 777 -12.49 -52.93 19.17
N PRO A 778 -13.71 -53.30 19.63
CA PRO A 778 -13.98 -54.62 20.13
C PRO A 778 -14.31 -55.53 18.95
N PHE A 779 -13.44 -56.46 18.57
CA PHE A 779 -13.87 -57.71 17.92
C PHE A 779 -12.77 -58.77 17.87
N SER A 780 -12.85 -59.76 18.76
CA SER A 780 -12.78 -61.20 18.43
C SER A 780 -12.59 -62.03 19.70
N SER A 781 -13.69 -62.57 20.22
CA SER A 781 -13.87 -64.01 20.44
C SER A 781 -15.10 -64.25 21.31
N ILE A 782 -16.10 -64.80 20.63
CA ILE A 782 -17.17 -65.61 21.18
C ILE A 782 -16.50 -66.78 21.92
N LEU A 783 -16.83 -67.02 23.20
CA LEU A 783 -17.39 -68.25 23.76
C LEU A 783 -17.22 -68.30 25.30
N SER A 784 -18.20 -68.93 25.95
CA SER A 784 -18.21 -69.49 27.32
C SER A 784 -18.33 -68.53 28.52
N THR A 785 -19.58 -68.31 28.94
CA THR A 785 -20.20 -68.97 30.10
C THR A 785 -19.41 -69.04 31.43
N GLU A 786 -20.08 -68.54 32.48
CA GLU A 786 -20.03 -68.99 33.89
C GLU A 786 -18.92 -68.49 34.86
N THR A 787 -19.40 -67.64 35.79
CA THR A 787 -19.33 -67.79 37.26
C THR A 787 -17.98 -67.70 38.03
N SER A 788 -18.02 -66.82 39.05
CA SER A 788 -17.40 -66.93 40.39
C SER A 788 -15.96 -66.43 40.61
N SER A 789 -15.88 -65.37 41.43
CA SER A 789 -15.20 -65.32 42.74
C SER A 789 -13.69 -65.56 42.91
N ALA A 790 -13.11 -64.62 43.68
CA ALA A 790 -12.24 -64.85 44.84
C ALA A 790 -10.70 -64.81 44.67
N THR A 791 -10.10 -63.85 45.39
CA THR A 791 -8.96 -63.95 46.34
C THR A 791 -7.80 -64.92 46.05
N GLY A 792 -6.56 -64.44 46.27
CA GLY A 792 -5.49 -65.35 46.72
C GLY A 792 -4.07 -64.86 46.48
N ASN A 793 -3.35 -64.61 47.57
CA ASN A 793 -1.98 -64.16 47.68
C ASN A 793 -0.92 -65.25 47.35
N THR A 794 0.35 -64.80 47.40
CA THR A 794 1.57 -65.50 47.89
C THR A 794 2.17 -66.58 46.97
N SER A 795 3.41 -66.52 46.46
CA SER A 795 4.78 -66.28 46.98
C SER A 795 5.57 -67.58 46.91
N THR A 796 6.81 -67.57 46.38
CA THR A 796 7.92 -68.51 46.71
C THR A 796 9.12 -68.10 45.85
N GLU A 797 10.16 -67.49 46.42
CA GLU A 797 11.33 -68.06 47.14
C GLU A 797 12.47 -68.53 46.23
N GLY A 798 13.68 -68.09 46.58
CA GLY A 798 14.94 -68.49 45.94
C GLY A 798 16.15 -67.68 46.45
N LEU A 799 16.57 -67.98 47.68
CA LEU A 799 17.81 -67.53 48.36
C LEU A 799 19.07 -67.94 47.58
N THR A 800 20.17 -67.17 47.57
CA THR A 800 21.44 -67.34 48.36
C THR A 800 22.58 -66.70 47.53
N LEU A 801 23.73 -66.14 47.98
CA LEU A 801 24.40 -65.89 49.26
C LEU A 801 25.59 -64.91 48.99
N THR A 802 25.77 -63.92 49.87
CA THR A 802 27.00 -63.28 50.44
C THR A 802 28.31 -63.15 49.61
N ALA A 803 29.04 -62.01 49.63
CA ALA A 803 29.76 -61.52 50.82
C ALA A 803 30.13 -60.00 50.80
N GLN A 804 30.24 -59.47 52.02
CA GLN A 804 30.72 -58.15 52.49
C GLN A 804 32.18 -57.89 52.05
N ASP A 805 32.78 -56.69 52.03
CA ASP A 805 32.66 -55.49 52.86
C ASP A 805 33.47 -54.34 52.20
N MET A 806 33.00 -53.08 52.28
CA MET A 806 33.78 -51.82 52.42
C MET A 806 32.88 -50.59 52.20
N GLN A 807 32.95 -49.70 53.18
CA GLN A 807 32.16 -48.49 53.42
C GLN A 807 32.20 -47.45 52.29
N HIS A 808 31.07 -46.76 52.00
CA HIS A 808 30.99 -45.31 51.75
C HIS A 808 29.52 -44.80 51.72
N HIS A 809 29.32 -43.59 52.21
CA HIS A 809 28.06 -42.84 52.42
C HIS A 809 27.03 -42.87 51.25
N PRO A 810 25.70 -42.90 51.52
CA PRO A 810 24.71 -42.80 50.46
C PRO A 810 24.41 -41.33 50.12
N LEU A 811 24.74 -40.94 48.89
CA LEU A 811 24.21 -39.76 48.21
C LEU A 811 22.83 -40.07 47.62
N ALA A 812 21.99 -39.04 47.66
CA ALA A 812 20.57 -39.03 47.35
C ALA A 812 20.20 -39.70 46.01
N GLY A 813 19.11 -40.48 46.06
CA GLY A 813 18.47 -41.07 44.89
C GLY A 813 17.89 -40.01 43.97
N ILE A 814 18.39 -40.02 42.73
CA ILE A 814 17.84 -39.29 41.59
C ILE A 814 16.47 -39.90 41.25
N THR A 815 15.42 -39.11 41.44
CA THR A 815 14.07 -39.42 40.96
C THR A 815 14.05 -39.28 39.43
N ALA A 816 13.49 -40.26 38.72
CA ALA A 816 13.34 -40.24 37.27
C ALA A 816 12.54 -38.99 36.80
N PRO A 817 12.90 -38.35 35.67
CA PRO A 817 12.23 -37.14 35.21
C PRO A 817 10.79 -37.46 34.75
N GLN A 818 9.82 -36.79 35.37
CA GLN A 818 8.46 -36.68 34.85
C GLN A 818 8.52 -36.12 33.43
N VAL A 819 7.94 -36.82 32.45
CA VAL A 819 7.84 -36.31 31.08
C VAL A 819 6.83 -35.17 31.07
N VAL A 820 7.32 -33.93 31.10
CA VAL A 820 6.48 -32.73 30.96
C VAL A 820 6.07 -32.60 29.49
N ASP A 821 4.77 -32.73 29.20
CA ASP A 821 4.26 -32.60 27.83
C ASP A 821 3.91 -31.14 27.52
N ASP A 822 4.79 -30.48 26.78
CA ASP A 822 4.62 -29.08 26.42
C ASP A 822 3.49 -28.86 25.38
N PRO A 823 2.81 -27.70 25.41
CA PRO A 823 1.72 -27.41 24.48
C PRO A 823 2.22 -27.29 23.04
N LEU A 824 1.51 -27.94 22.12
CA LEU A 824 1.71 -27.82 20.67
C LEU A 824 0.47 -27.17 20.05
N VAL A 825 0.47 -25.84 20.00
CA VAL A 825 -0.70 -25.05 19.56
C VAL A 825 -0.31 -24.14 18.40
N TYR A 826 -1.02 -24.26 17.29
CA TYR A 826 -0.96 -23.36 16.15
C TYR A 826 -2.31 -22.66 16.00
N TRP A 827 -2.36 -21.37 16.30
CA TRP A 827 -3.58 -20.58 16.43
C TRP A 827 -3.65 -19.45 15.40
N GLY A 828 -4.82 -19.18 14.82
CA GLY A 828 -5.03 -18.06 13.89
C GLY A 828 -6.28 -18.22 13.02
N TYR A 829 -6.40 -17.47 11.93
CA TYR A 829 -7.48 -17.65 10.96
C TYR A 829 -7.18 -18.83 10.02
N LEU A 830 -7.90 -19.94 10.15
CA LEU A 830 -7.65 -21.13 9.35
C LEU A 830 -8.18 -20.98 7.92
N VAL A 831 -7.29 -21.03 6.94
CA VAL A 831 -7.62 -21.12 5.51
C VAL A 831 -7.51 -22.56 5.04
N THR A 832 -8.61 -23.08 4.51
CA THR A 832 -8.76 -24.44 3.98
C THR A 832 -9.17 -24.40 2.51
N ASN A 833 -8.40 -25.04 1.64
CA ASN A 833 -8.74 -25.32 0.25
C ASN A 833 -8.28 -26.75 -0.09
N ARG A 834 -8.75 -27.33 -1.19
CA ARG A 834 -8.45 -28.69 -1.71
C ARG A 834 -6.96 -29.09 -1.63
N LEU A 835 -6.04 -28.13 -1.73
CA LEU A 835 -4.60 -28.38 -1.76
C LEU A 835 -3.84 -27.83 -0.54
N HIS A 836 -4.46 -26.97 0.27
CA HIS A 836 -3.73 -26.18 1.28
C HIS A 836 -4.56 -25.97 2.54
N LYS A 837 -3.95 -26.23 3.71
CA LYS A 837 -4.46 -25.94 5.06
C LYS A 837 -3.37 -25.14 5.78
N PHE A 838 -3.65 -23.89 6.17
CA PHE A 838 -2.69 -22.97 6.80
C PHE A 838 -3.40 -21.86 7.58
N MET A 839 -2.75 -21.28 8.60
CA MET A 839 -3.25 -20.04 9.22
C MET A 839 -2.88 -18.86 8.35
N ALA A 840 -3.78 -17.90 8.16
CA ALA A 840 -3.56 -16.75 7.31
C ALA A 840 -2.54 -15.76 7.90
N GLY A 841 -1.91 -14.99 7.02
CA GLY A 841 -0.69 -14.24 7.33
C GLY A 841 -0.89 -13.01 8.22
N GLU A 842 -2.11 -12.48 8.33
CA GLU A 842 -2.40 -11.25 9.08
C GLU A 842 -1.96 -11.33 10.54
N LEU A 843 -2.17 -12.51 11.14
CA LEU A 843 -1.77 -12.87 12.48
C LEU A 843 -1.88 -14.39 12.69
N TYR A 844 -0.83 -14.99 13.26
CA TYR A 844 -0.90 -16.35 13.82
C TYR A 844 0.08 -16.52 14.99
N ALA A 845 -0.24 -17.46 15.89
CA ALA A 845 0.53 -17.75 17.08
C ALA A 845 0.98 -19.21 17.11
N LEU A 846 2.24 -19.42 17.50
CA LEU A 846 2.81 -20.74 17.78
C LEU A 846 3.16 -20.82 19.26
N SER A 847 2.85 -21.94 19.89
CA SER A 847 3.39 -22.24 21.22
C SER A 847 4.92 -22.30 21.16
N TRP A 848 5.58 -21.95 22.27
CA TRP A 848 7.06 -21.86 22.28
C TRP A 848 7.75 -23.15 21.84
N SER A 849 7.23 -24.32 22.20
CA SER A 849 7.83 -25.61 21.80
C SER A 849 7.79 -25.85 20.29
N LEU A 850 6.77 -25.33 19.59
CA LEU A 850 6.73 -25.35 18.11
C LEU A 850 7.75 -24.39 17.51
N VAL A 851 7.93 -23.21 18.12
CA VAL A 851 8.93 -22.22 17.72
C VAL A 851 10.34 -22.80 17.90
N ASP A 852 10.64 -23.36 19.07
CA ASP A 852 11.93 -23.97 19.40
C ASP A 852 12.26 -25.14 18.47
N TRP A 853 11.29 -26.01 18.19
CA TRP A 853 11.48 -27.08 17.20
C TRP A 853 11.73 -26.51 15.80
N SER A 854 10.90 -25.57 15.33
CA SER A 854 11.03 -25.00 13.98
C SER A 854 12.36 -24.30 13.75
N ALA A 855 12.97 -23.76 14.81
CA ALA A 855 14.28 -23.12 14.79
C ALA A 855 15.45 -24.12 14.64
N LYS A 856 15.29 -25.34 15.19
CA LYS A 856 16.37 -26.35 15.31
C LYS A 856 16.30 -27.41 14.22
N ASP A 857 15.12 -27.67 13.67
CA ASP A 857 14.92 -28.76 12.72
C ASP A 857 15.59 -28.49 11.35
N PRO A 858 16.49 -29.39 10.87
CA PRO A 858 17.19 -29.19 9.60
C PRO A 858 16.29 -29.18 8.37
N ALA A 859 15.18 -29.93 8.38
CA ALA A 859 14.27 -30.01 7.24
C ALA A 859 13.45 -28.71 7.10
N VAL A 860 13.06 -28.12 8.23
CA VAL A 860 12.41 -26.80 8.27
C VAL A 860 13.31 -25.70 7.67
N LYS A 861 14.62 -25.73 7.95
CA LYS A 861 15.61 -24.80 7.37
C LYS A 861 15.68 -24.85 5.84
N GLY A 862 15.39 -26.02 5.24
CA GLY A 862 15.27 -26.19 3.79
C GLY A 862 13.96 -25.70 3.18
N LEU A 863 12.92 -25.46 4.01
CA LEU A 863 11.56 -25.12 3.62
C LEU A 863 11.20 -23.66 3.92
N THR A 864 12.09 -22.74 3.55
CA THR A 864 11.98 -21.31 3.91
C THR A 864 11.56 -20.40 2.76
N LYS A 865 11.45 -20.93 1.54
CA LYS A 865 11.07 -20.18 0.33
C LYS A 865 9.61 -20.39 -0.05
N GLY A 866 8.90 -19.30 -0.34
CA GLY A 866 7.49 -19.26 -0.72
C GLY A 866 6.67 -18.41 0.26
N ALA A 867 5.34 -18.36 0.05
CA ALA A 867 4.43 -17.67 0.96
C ALA A 867 4.60 -18.19 2.39
N GLU A 868 4.86 -17.28 3.32
CA GLU A 868 5.35 -17.58 4.66
C GLU A 868 4.33 -18.31 5.53
N ASP A 869 3.05 -17.94 5.37
CA ASP A 869 1.90 -18.57 6.02
C ASP A 869 1.77 -20.06 5.63
N LYS A 870 1.92 -20.35 4.33
CA LYS A 870 1.93 -21.71 3.79
C LYS A 870 3.17 -22.50 4.19
N GLN A 871 4.35 -21.88 4.29
CA GLN A 871 5.55 -22.57 4.76
C GLN A 871 5.42 -22.96 6.24
N THR A 872 4.95 -22.05 7.09
CA THR A 872 4.73 -22.32 8.52
C THR A 872 3.80 -23.51 8.72
N ALA A 873 2.71 -23.58 7.95
CA ALA A 873 1.80 -24.72 7.96
C ALA A 873 2.44 -26.04 7.52
N LYS A 874 3.37 -26.01 6.55
CA LYS A 874 4.14 -27.22 6.17
C LYS A 874 5.04 -27.67 7.30
N TRP A 875 5.68 -26.74 8.03
CA TRP A 875 6.49 -27.08 9.20
C TRP A 875 5.63 -27.79 10.25
N MET A 876 4.45 -27.27 10.57
CA MET A 876 3.56 -27.90 11.55
C MET A 876 3.15 -29.34 11.14
N LYS A 877 2.96 -29.59 9.84
CA LYS A 877 2.69 -30.93 9.32
C LYS A 877 3.91 -31.86 9.35
N LEU A 878 5.12 -31.30 9.26
CA LEU A 878 6.38 -32.03 9.32
C LEU A 878 6.81 -32.36 10.75
N HIS A 879 6.23 -31.68 11.75
CA HIS A 879 6.55 -31.91 13.16
C HIS A 879 6.42 -33.41 13.52
N PRO A 880 7.37 -34.01 14.25
CA PRO A 880 7.33 -35.45 14.59
C PRO A 880 6.05 -35.88 15.32
N ARG A 881 5.45 -34.94 16.08
CA ARG A 881 4.17 -35.09 16.78
C ARG A 881 3.06 -34.28 16.09
N SER A 882 3.04 -34.23 14.75
CA SER A 882 2.08 -33.41 13.99
C SER A 882 0.61 -33.76 14.28
N ASN A 883 0.32 -35.01 14.65
CA ASN A 883 -0.98 -35.47 15.12
C ASN A 883 -1.40 -34.89 16.48
N GLN A 884 -0.46 -34.40 17.29
CA GLN A 884 -0.71 -33.73 18.57
C GLN A 884 -0.77 -32.21 18.43
N VAL A 885 -0.37 -31.66 17.29
CA VAL A 885 -0.44 -30.21 17.03
C VAL A 885 -1.91 -29.80 16.93
N ARG A 886 -2.35 -28.95 17.86
CA ARG A 886 -3.70 -28.37 17.87
C ARG A 886 -3.77 -27.19 16.92
N TRP A 887 -4.54 -27.34 15.85
CA TRP A 887 -4.86 -26.26 14.91
C TRP A 887 -6.11 -25.55 15.39
N VAL A 888 -5.94 -24.40 16.05
CA VAL A 888 -7.05 -23.67 16.67
C VAL A 888 -7.42 -22.49 15.78
N SER A 889 -8.64 -22.51 15.27
CA SER A 889 -9.10 -21.51 14.30
C SER A 889 -9.94 -20.42 14.95
N GLU A 890 -9.68 -19.17 14.58
CA GLU A 890 -10.52 -18.00 14.91
C GLU A 890 -11.00 -17.34 13.61
N ARG A 891 -12.24 -17.63 13.19
CA ARG A 891 -12.82 -17.16 11.91
C ARG A 891 -13.86 -16.06 12.05
N CYS A 892 -14.50 -15.94 13.22
CA CYS A 892 -15.53 -14.91 13.42
C CYS A 892 -14.90 -13.55 13.76
N TRP A 893 -13.81 -13.57 14.52
CA TRP A 893 -13.25 -12.36 15.14
C TRP A 893 -11.98 -11.83 14.46
N ILE A 894 -11.57 -12.43 13.35
CA ILE A 894 -10.46 -11.99 12.49
C ILE A 894 -11.03 -11.79 11.08
N TYR A 895 -10.97 -10.55 10.59
CA TYR A 895 -11.58 -10.16 9.32
C TYR A 895 -10.87 -8.95 8.71
N ASP A 896 -11.17 -8.63 7.45
CA ASP A 896 -10.60 -7.48 6.76
C ASP A 896 -11.42 -6.21 6.98
N HIS A 897 -10.78 -5.05 6.88
CA HIS A 897 -11.42 -3.74 7.02
C HIS A 897 -12.71 -3.62 6.16
N PRO A 898 -13.81 -3.02 6.66
CA PRO A 898 -15.10 -3.01 5.96
C PRO A 898 -15.07 -2.43 4.54
N ARG A 899 -14.12 -1.50 4.27
CA ARG A 899 -13.93 -0.85 2.97
C ARG A 899 -12.98 -1.59 2.00
N SER A 900 -12.46 -2.77 2.36
CA SER A 900 -11.43 -3.47 1.57
C SER A 900 -11.96 -4.12 0.28
N GLY A 901 -13.24 -4.51 0.27
CA GLY A 901 -13.88 -5.22 -0.85
C GLY A 901 -13.46 -6.69 -1.00
N THR A 902 -12.73 -7.25 -0.03
CA THR A 902 -12.29 -8.66 -0.05
C THR A 902 -13.42 -9.60 0.38
N VAL A 903 -13.25 -10.91 0.15
CA VAL A 903 -14.20 -11.95 0.64
C VAL A 903 -14.25 -12.06 2.17
N TYR A 904 -13.29 -11.46 2.88
CA TYR A 904 -13.18 -11.45 4.33
C TYR A 904 -13.74 -10.16 4.96
N ALA A 905 -14.27 -9.23 4.15
CA ALA A 905 -14.69 -7.91 4.62
C ALA A 905 -16.14 -7.90 5.10
N HIS A 906 -16.36 -7.48 6.35
CA HIS A 906 -17.67 -7.13 6.91
C HIS A 906 -17.54 -5.90 7.82
N GLY A 907 -18.65 -5.37 8.33
CA GLY A 907 -18.64 -4.25 9.27
C GLY A 907 -17.88 -4.57 10.56
N PHE A 908 -17.47 -3.53 11.30
CA PHE A 908 -16.84 -3.70 12.60
C PHE A 908 -17.77 -4.47 13.53
N LEU A 909 -17.31 -5.63 13.98
CA LEU A 909 -18.13 -6.63 14.65
C LEU A 909 -18.00 -6.56 16.17
N TYR A 910 -19.16 -6.63 16.83
CA TYR A 910 -19.27 -6.66 18.28
C TYR A 910 -20.02 -7.92 18.77
N PRO A 911 -19.78 -8.38 20.01
CA PRO A 911 -20.47 -9.52 20.61
C PRO A 911 -21.99 -9.48 20.48
N SER A 912 -22.62 -8.33 20.69
CA SER A 912 -24.08 -8.19 20.59
C SER A 912 -24.61 -8.56 19.20
N GLU A 913 -23.95 -8.11 18.14
CA GLU A 913 -24.33 -8.45 16.76
C GLU A 913 -24.03 -9.91 16.44
N ALA A 914 -22.89 -10.46 16.87
CA ALA A 914 -22.62 -11.89 16.71
C ALA A 914 -23.68 -12.77 17.39
N THR A 915 -24.17 -12.38 18.57
CA THR A 915 -25.29 -13.05 19.25
C THR A 915 -26.60 -12.92 18.49
N ARG A 916 -26.90 -11.75 17.89
CA ARG A 916 -28.08 -11.58 17.03
C ARG A 916 -28.00 -12.47 15.79
N VAL A 917 -26.84 -12.50 15.12
CA VAL A 917 -26.56 -13.39 13.99
C VAL A 917 -26.76 -14.84 14.39
N LYS A 918 -26.19 -15.28 15.52
CA LYS A 918 -26.35 -16.65 16.04
C LYS A 918 -27.82 -17.01 16.26
N ARG A 919 -28.60 -16.12 16.86
CA ARG A 919 -30.05 -16.32 17.06
C ARG A 919 -30.81 -16.41 15.75
N SER A 920 -30.52 -15.51 14.80
CA SER A 920 -31.15 -15.50 13.47
C SER A 920 -30.85 -16.79 12.71
N MET A 921 -29.62 -17.31 12.79
CA MET A 921 -29.23 -18.53 12.09
C MET A 921 -29.82 -19.79 12.71
N LEU A 922 -29.96 -19.86 14.03
CA LEU A 922 -30.62 -20.99 14.70
C LEU A 922 -32.10 -21.11 14.28
N ASN A 923 -32.81 -19.99 14.19
CA ASN A 923 -34.20 -19.99 13.72
C ASN A 923 -34.35 -20.52 12.29
N HIS A 924 -33.42 -20.16 11.39
CA HIS A 924 -33.42 -20.67 10.01
C HIS A 924 -33.14 -22.18 9.92
N LEU A 925 -32.39 -22.75 10.85
CA LEU A 925 -32.12 -24.20 10.87
C LEU A 925 -33.35 -24.98 11.33
N ASP A 926 -34.11 -24.46 12.29
CA ASP A 926 -35.38 -25.07 12.69
C ASP A 926 -36.38 -25.06 11.52
N GLU A 927 -36.47 -23.97 10.75
CA GLU A 927 -37.29 -23.90 9.53
C GLU A 927 -36.80 -24.85 8.42
N ALA A 928 -35.48 -24.89 8.16
CA ALA A 928 -34.89 -25.77 7.15
C ALA A 928 -34.99 -27.27 7.51
N LEU A 929 -34.94 -27.60 8.81
CA LEU A 929 -35.19 -28.97 9.30
C LEU A 929 -36.65 -29.38 9.07
N ILE A 930 -37.60 -28.45 9.25
CA ILE A 930 -39.02 -28.66 8.95
C ILE A 930 -39.25 -28.84 7.43
N ASP A 931 -38.56 -28.07 6.58
CA ASP A 931 -38.61 -28.21 5.11
C ASP A 931 -37.95 -29.51 4.60
N ALA A 932 -36.83 -29.91 5.21
CA ALA A 932 -36.14 -31.17 4.87
C ALA A 932 -36.95 -32.42 5.26
N LEU A 933 -37.75 -32.34 6.32
CA LEU A 933 -38.67 -33.41 6.73
C LEU A 933 -39.93 -33.49 5.86
N THR A 934 -40.21 -32.47 5.03
CA THR A 934 -41.42 -32.39 4.20
C THR A 934 -41.18 -32.56 2.69
N SER A 935 -39.93 -32.59 2.21
CA SER A 935 -39.59 -32.76 0.78
C SER A 935 -38.73 -33.99 0.49
N PRO A 936 -39.25 -35.03 -0.19
CA PRO A 936 -38.47 -36.19 -0.57
C PRO A 936 -37.97 -36.07 -2.02
N THR A 937 -36.83 -35.43 -2.31
CA THR A 937 -36.13 -35.66 -3.59
C THR A 937 -34.63 -35.31 -3.61
N ASN A 938 -33.83 -36.33 -3.96
CA ASN A 938 -32.70 -36.34 -4.89
C ASN A 938 -31.48 -35.43 -4.64
N ALA A 939 -30.52 -35.94 -3.86
CA ALA A 939 -29.12 -35.55 -3.96
C ALA A 939 -28.30 -36.65 -4.67
N ILE A 940 -28.29 -36.63 -6.02
CA ILE A 940 -27.29 -37.35 -6.83
C ILE A 940 -26.54 -36.29 -7.62
N GLY A 941 -25.34 -35.94 -7.17
CA GLY A 941 -24.43 -35.02 -7.88
C GLY A 941 -23.47 -34.34 -6.91
N GLY A 942 -22.18 -34.68 -6.98
CA GLY A 942 -21.11 -34.21 -6.09
C GLY A 942 -20.69 -32.74 -6.26
N SER A 943 -21.64 -31.80 -6.35
CA SER A 943 -21.40 -30.36 -6.30
C SER A 943 -21.80 -29.81 -4.93
N THR A 944 -20.85 -29.23 -4.20
CA THR A 944 -21.14 -28.43 -3.00
C THR A 944 -22.11 -27.30 -3.37
N PRO A 945 -23.23 -27.14 -2.65
CA PRO A 945 -24.17 -26.05 -2.91
C PRO A 945 -23.49 -24.69 -2.67
N PRO A 946 -23.82 -23.65 -3.45
CA PRO A 946 -23.28 -22.29 -3.26
C PRO A 946 -23.63 -21.77 -1.87
N THR A 947 -22.76 -20.92 -1.32
CA THR A 947 -23.00 -20.32 0.00
C THR A 947 -24.29 -19.49 -0.03
N PRO A 948 -25.26 -19.72 0.87
CA PRO A 948 -26.49 -18.92 0.91
C PRO A 948 -26.16 -17.44 1.11
N ALA A 949 -26.74 -16.55 0.30
CA ALA A 949 -26.46 -15.11 0.36
C ALA A 949 -26.71 -14.51 1.77
N SER A 950 -27.67 -15.05 2.52
CA SER A 950 -27.98 -14.64 3.90
C SER A 950 -26.84 -14.94 4.89
N TRP A 951 -25.98 -15.91 4.60
CA TRP A 951 -24.84 -16.31 5.45
C TRP A 951 -23.61 -15.43 5.22
N ALA A 952 -23.52 -14.82 4.03
CA ALA A 952 -22.48 -13.87 3.66
C ALA A 952 -22.92 -12.41 3.83
N TYR A 953 -24.21 -12.16 4.12
CA TYR A 953 -24.77 -10.82 4.24
C TYR A 953 -24.02 -9.97 5.26
N SER A 954 -23.76 -8.72 4.88
CA SER A 954 -23.17 -7.67 5.71
C SER A 954 -23.99 -6.40 5.50
N SER A 955 -24.30 -5.70 6.59
CA SER A 955 -25.03 -4.42 6.58
C SER A 955 -24.16 -3.26 6.08
N VAL A 956 -22.83 -3.46 6.03
CA VAL A 956 -21.84 -2.42 5.71
C VAL A 956 -21.19 -2.66 4.35
N SER A 957 -20.80 -3.89 4.05
CA SER A 957 -19.98 -4.25 2.90
C SER A 957 -20.70 -5.24 1.99
N THR A 958 -20.37 -5.22 0.70
CA THR A 958 -20.84 -6.23 -0.25
C THR A 958 -19.66 -6.68 -1.10
N PHE A 959 -19.45 -7.99 -1.19
CA PHE A 959 -18.32 -8.56 -1.90
C PHE A 959 -18.33 -8.12 -3.38
N GLY A 960 -17.17 -7.70 -3.89
CA GLY A 960 -17.02 -7.19 -5.25
C GLY A 960 -17.58 -5.78 -5.50
N VAL A 961 -18.17 -5.14 -4.49
CA VAL A 961 -18.74 -3.79 -4.59
C VAL A 961 -17.91 -2.81 -3.75
N ARG A 962 -17.57 -1.66 -4.33
CA ARG A 962 -16.88 -0.59 -3.60
C ARG A 962 -17.81 -0.04 -2.52
N TYR A 963 -17.32 0.09 -1.29
CA TYR A 963 -18.09 0.68 -0.20
C TYR A 963 -18.54 2.11 -0.55
N VAL A 964 -19.83 2.37 -0.34
CA VAL A 964 -20.46 3.68 -0.42
C VAL A 964 -21.13 3.94 0.93
N PRO A 965 -20.95 5.13 1.54
CA PRO A 965 -21.63 5.45 2.79
C PRO A 965 -23.16 5.41 2.61
N PRO A 966 -23.92 5.04 3.66
CA PRO A 966 -25.38 4.89 3.57
C PRO A 966 -26.10 6.21 3.25
N LEU A 967 -25.49 7.34 3.60
CA LEU A 967 -25.95 8.69 3.27
C LEU A 967 -24.76 9.58 2.88
N PRO A 968 -24.96 10.58 2.00
CA PRO A 968 -23.97 11.61 1.75
C PRO A 968 -23.76 12.50 2.99
N GLU A 969 -22.61 13.18 3.05
CA GLU A 969 -22.31 14.22 4.06
C GLU A 969 -22.35 13.80 5.55
N LEU A 970 -22.15 12.51 5.85
CA LEU A 970 -22.05 12.07 7.24
C LEU A 970 -20.85 12.70 7.96
N SER A 971 -21.06 13.18 9.19
CA SER A 971 -19.98 13.59 10.09
C SER A 971 -18.99 12.44 10.31
N THR A 972 -17.73 12.74 10.69
CA THR A 972 -16.72 11.68 10.92
C THR A 972 -17.19 10.62 11.92
N LYS A 973 -17.89 11.02 12.99
CA LYS A 973 -18.44 10.09 13.99
C LYS A 973 -19.54 9.21 13.39
N HIS A 974 -20.46 9.79 12.63
CA HIS A 974 -21.52 9.04 11.95
C HIS A 974 -20.96 8.12 10.87
N SER A 975 -19.95 8.55 10.11
CA SER A 975 -19.30 7.74 9.10
C SER A 975 -18.57 6.53 9.68
N VAL A 976 -17.95 6.64 10.87
CA VAL A 976 -17.33 5.49 11.54
C VAL A 976 -18.41 4.54 12.07
N GLU A 977 -19.49 5.08 12.64
CA GLU A 977 -20.63 4.26 13.09
C GLU A 977 -21.34 3.55 11.93
N ALA A 978 -21.39 4.16 10.75
CA ALA A 978 -21.89 3.53 9.52
C ALA A 978 -21.04 2.33 9.06
N LEU A 979 -19.83 2.17 9.59
CA LEU A 979 -18.97 1.01 9.35
C LEU A 979 -19.16 -0.09 10.39
N VAL A 980 -20.04 0.08 11.38
CA VAL A 980 -20.34 -0.92 12.41
C VAL A 980 -21.42 -1.88 11.93
N GLU A 981 -21.15 -3.18 12.07
CA GLU A 981 -22.06 -4.23 11.64
C GLU A 981 -23.36 -4.23 12.48
N GLY A 982 -24.51 -4.22 11.83
CA GLY A 982 -25.82 -4.24 12.48
C GLY A 982 -26.16 -2.96 13.26
N SER A 983 -25.44 -1.86 13.01
CA SER A 983 -25.79 -0.54 13.52
C SER A 983 -26.96 0.05 12.74
N ASP A 984 -27.85 0.77 13.42
CA ASP A 984 -28.92 1.52 12.76
C ASP A 984 -28.34 2.44 11.68
N MET A 985 -27.18 3.06 11.94
CA MET A 985 -26.50 3.95 10.99
C MET A 985 -26.09 3.25 9.69
N SER A 986 -25.65 1.99 9.73
CA SER A 986 -25.25 1.25 8.50
C SER A 986 -26.45 0.79 7.67
N MET A 987 -27.63 0.69 8.30
CA MET A 987 -28.86 0.27 7.66
C MET A 987 -29.69 1.43 7.07
N ILE A 988 -29.35 2.70 7.38
CA ILE A 988 -30.05 3.85 6.81
C ILE A 988 -29.93 3.84 5.27
N ARG A 989 -31.00 4.26 4.61
CA ARG A 989 -31.07 4.52 3.17
C ARG A 989 -31.71 5.89 2.94
N GLU A 990 -31.44 6.48 1.79
CA GLU A 990 -32.04 7.75 1.39
C GLU A 990 -33.58 7.63 1.37
N GLY A 991 -34.28 8.58 2.01
CA GLY A 991 -35.73 8.54 2.20
C GLY A 991 -36.22 7.70 3.39
N SER A 992 -35.34 7.12 4.20
CA SER A 992 -35.72 6.46 5.46
C SER A 992 -36.32 7.48 6.44
N PRO A 993 -37.37 7.11 7.22
CA PRO A 993 -37.87 7.96 8.30
C PRO A 993 -36.87 8.13 9.44
N MET A 994 -35.80 7.32 9.47
CA MET A 994 -34.76 7.36 10.50
C MET A 994 -33.64 8.33 10.10
N THR A 995 -33.51 9.43 10.85
CA THR A 995 -32.43 10.41 10.68
C THR A 995 -31.10 9.90 11.24
N PRO A 996 -29.94 10.35 10.72
CA PRO A 996 -28.62 10.04 11.29
C PRO A 996 -28.50 10.35 12.79
N GLU A 997 -29.06 11.47 13.24
CA GLU A 997 -29.04 11.89 14.64
C GLU A 997 -29.82 10.92 15.52
N TYR A 998 -30.97 10.45 15.05
CA TYR A 998 -31.76 9.44 15.73
C TYR A 998 -30.99 8.12 15.84
N ALA A 999 -30.40 7.63 14.74
CA ALA A 999 -29.60 6.40 14.77
C ALA A 999 -28.37 6.54 15.69
N TRP A 1000 -27.69 7.69 15.67
CA TRP A 1000 -26.57 7.95 16.56
C TRP A 1000 -26.99 7.95 18.03
N THR A 1001 -28.08 8.63 18.39
CA THR A 1001 -28.57 8.72 19.78
C THR A 1001 -29.03 7.37 20.34
N HIS A 1002 -29.62 6.53 19.49
CA HIS A 1002 -30.17 5.21 19.86
C HIS A 1002 -29.18 4.05 19.67
N ARG A 1003 -27.98 4.31 19.16
CA ARG A 1003 -26.92 3.29 19.02
C ARG A 1003 -26.65 2.60 20.36
N GLU A 1004 -26.19 1.35 20.28
CA GLU A 1004 -25.75 0.63 21.47
C GLU A 1004 -24.46 1.24 22.04
N GLY A 1005 -24.45 1.53 23.34
CA GLY A 1005 -23.23 1.87 24.06
C GLY A 1005 -22.27 0.68 24.13
N ARG A 1006 -20.99 0.93 24.45
CA ARG A 1006 -19.95 -0.12 24.47
C ARG A 1006 -20.31 -1.27 25.40
N ARG A 1007 -20.86 -0.98 26.59
CA ARG A 1007 -21.27 -2.01 27.55
C ARG A 1007 -22.31 -2.96 26.95
N LYS A 1008 -23.26 -2.43 26.17
CA LYS A 1008 -24.29 -3.24 25.50
C LYS A 1008 -23.71 -4.01 24.32
N ARG A 1009 -22.85 -3.37 23.50
CA ARG A 1009 -22.12 -4.03 22.39
C ARG A 1009 -21.31 -5.25 22.87
N TYR A 1010 -20.72 -5.15 24.04
CA TYR A 1010 -19.93 -6.20 24.67
C TYR A 1010 -20.74 -7.13 25.60
N GLU A 1011 -22.06 -6.97 25.67
CA GLU A 1011 -22.94 -7.77 26.54
C GLU A 1011 -22.54 -7.74 28.03
N GLY A 1012 -21.96 -6.62 28.48
CA GLY A 1012 -21.42 -6.45 29.83
C GLY A 1012 -20.16 -7.26 30.13
N LYS A 1013 -19.55 -7.91 29.12
CA LYS A 1013 -18.32 -8.70 29.27
C LYS A 1013 -17.10 -7.86 28.92
N ARG A 1014 -15.95 -8.22 29.50
CA ARG A 1014 -14.67 -7.54 29.27
C ARG A 1014 -14.04 -7.87 27.91
N VAL A 1015 -14.15 -9.13 27.48
CA VAL A 1015 -13.60 -9.63 26.22
C VAL A 1015 -14.64 -10.50 25.51
N GLY A 1016 -14.33 -10.90 24.28
CA GLY A 1016 -15.14 -11.76 23.42
C GLY A 1016 -15.54 -11.14 22.09
N GLY A 1017 -14.99 -9.97 21.76
CA GLY A 1017 -15.22 -9.28 20.50
C GLY A 1017 -14.10 -9.50 19.47
N THR A 1018 -13.99 -8.54 18.56
CA THR A 1018 -12.99 -8.50 17.47
C THR A 1018 -11.57 -8.64 18.00
N VAL A 1019 -10.80 -9.58 17.44
CA VAL A 1019 -9.38 -9.81 17.74
C VAL A 1019 -8.52 -8.99 16.78
N VAL A 1020 -8.77 -9.12 15.47
CA VAL A 1020 -7.97 -8.48 14.42
C VAL A 1020 -8.85 -7.90 13.33
N VAL A 1021 -8.56 -6.66 12.95
CA VAL A 1021 -8.98 -6.09 11.66
C VAL A 1021 -7.74 -5.95 10.77
N HIS A 1022 -7.75 -6.61 9.63
CA HIS A 1022 -6.62 -6.66 8.71
C HIS A 1022 -6.89 -5.90 7.40
N PHE A 1023 -5.92 -5.93 6.47
CA PHE A 1023 -5.97 -5.29 5.16
C PHE A 1023 -6.17 -3.79 5.24
N ILE A 1024 -5.57 -3.14 6.26
CA ILE A 1024 -5.71 -1.70 6.48
C ILE A 1024 -4.73 -0.94 5.58
N LYS A 1025 -5.04 -0.88 4.27
CA LYS A 1025 -4.13 -0.33 3.27
C LYS A 1025 -3.99 1.20 3.29
N LYS A 1026 -4.89 1.92 3.96
CA LYS A 1026 -4.83 3.38 4.11
C LYS A 1026 -4.68 3.80 5.57
N ASN A 1027 -3.91 4.86 5.82
CA ASN A 1027 -3.75 5.41 7.17
C ASN A 1027 -5.10 5.85 7.78
N ILE A 1028 -6.01 6.39 6.96
CA ILE A 1028 -7.34 6.80 7.42
C ILE A 1028 -8.17 5.61 7.90
N TRP A 1029 -8.11 4.46 7.21
CA TRP A 1029 -8.79 3.22 7.65
C TRP A 1029 -8.26 2.75 9.00
N TYR A 1030 -6.97 2.97 9.27
CA TYR A 1030 -6.36 2.64 10.56
C TYR A 1030 -6.95 3.46 11.70
N LEU A 1031 -7.14 4.76 11.46
CA LEU A 1031 -7.78 5.67 12.41
C LEU A 1031 -9.28 5.41 12.53
N GLU A 1032 -9.97 5.05 11.45
CA GLU A 1032 -11.38 4.60 11.49
C GLU A 1032 -11.52 3.36 12.39
N THR A 1033 -10.66 2.36 12.24
CA THR A 1033 -10.61 1.18 13.11
C THR A 1033 -10.32 1.55 14.57
N ALA A 1034 -9.37 2.47 14.81
CA ALA A 1034 -9.07 2.94 16.16
C ALA A 1034 -10.27 3.63 16.81
N LEU A 1035 -10.95 4.52 16.07
CA LEU A 1035 -12.15 5.21 16.54
C LEU A 1035 -13.31 4.24 16.77
N ALA A 1036 -13.44 3.20 15.95
CA ALA A 1036 -14.47 2.19 16.14
C ALA A 1036 -14.19 1.35 17.40
N LEU A 1037 -12.99 0.77 17.52
CA LEU A 1037 -12.72 -0.29 18.51
C LEU A 1037 -12.13 0.22 19.84
N LEU A 1038 -11.42 1.35 19.85
CA LEU A 1038 -10.77 1.90 21.05
C LEU A 1038 -11.59 2.99 21.72
N GLU A 1039 -12.24 3.84 20.92
CA GLU A 1039 -13.01 4.99 21.41
C GLU A 1039 -14.50 4.65 21.62
N GLY A 1040 -15.26 5.60 22.15
CA GLY A 1040 -16.70 5.46 22.42
C GLY A 1040 -17.09 5.50 23.89
N GLU A 1041 -18.40 5.58 24.14
CA GLU A 1041 -18.96 5.69 25.50
C GLU A 1041 -19.49 4.33 25.98
N GLU A 1042 -19.38 4.05 27.28
CA GLU A 1042 -19.91 2.83 27.89
C GLU A 1042 -21.42 2.69 27.71
N GLN A 1043 -22.14 3.81 27.79
CA GLN A 1043 -23.57 3.91 27.57
C GLN A 1043 -23.86 5.00 26.55
N SER A 1044 -24.80 4.77 25.64
CA SER A 1044 -25.29 5.81 24.74
C SER A 1044 -26.14 6.85 25.49
N GLU A 1045 -26.40 7.99 24.85
CA GLU A 1045 -27.23 9.06 25.43
C GLU A 1045 -28.63 8.56 25.77
N PHE A 1046 -29.20 7.73 24.89
CA PHE A 1046 -30.50 7.10 25.10
C PHE A 1046 -30.48 6.10 26.26
N GLU A 1047 -29.44 5.27 26.37
CA GLU A 1047 -29.28 4.33 27.49
C GLU A 1047 -29.13 5.06 28.85
N LYS A 1048 -28.39 6.18 28.87
CA LYS A 1048 -28.27 7.05 30.04
C LYS A 1048 -29.62 7.65 30.42
N PHE A 1049 -30.40 8.11 29.45
CA PHE A 1049 -31.74 8.64 29.67
C PHE A 1049 -32.68 7.56 30.26
N GLN A 1050 -32.72 6.37 29.66
CA GLN A 1050 -33.54 5.26 30.18
C GLN A 1050 -33.17 4.89 31.62
N THR A 1051 -31.86 4.81 31.91
CA THR A 1051 -31.38 4.49 33.26
C THR A 1051 -31.87 5.52 34.27
N ARG A 1052 -31.77 6.82 33.96
CA ARG A 1052 -32.27 7.91 34.81
C ARG A 1052 -33.79 7.86 35.03
N GLU A 1053 -34.55 7.54 33.99
CA GLU A 1053 -36.02 7.42 34.11
C GLU A 1053 -36.42 6.20 34.95
N LEU A 1054 -35.71 5.07 34.83
CA LEU A 1054 -35.89 3.91 35.68
C LEU A 1054 -35.54 4.20 37.14
N GLU A 1055 -34.45 4.94 37.40
CA GLU A 1055 -34.06 5.40 38.74
C GLU A 1055 -35.12 6.32 39.35
N LYS A 1056 -35.62 7.30 38.59
CA LYS A 1056 -36.73 8.17 39.02
C LYS A 1056 -37.99 7.37 39.33
N ALA A 1057 -38.35 6.40 38.47
CA ALA A 1057 -39.51 5.54 38.68
C ALA A 1057 -39.33 4.63 39.91
N ALA A 1058 -38.11 4.16 40.18
CA ALA A 1058 -37.78 3.37 41.38
C ALA A 1058 -37.85 4.23 42.65
N LEU A 1059 -37.31 5.45 42.62
CA LEU A 1059 -37.39 6.43 43.71
C LEU A 1059 -38.84 6.83 44.02
N ALA A 1060 -39.69 6.94 43.00
CA ALA A 1060 -41.12 7.22 43.15
C ALA A 1060 -41.94 6.04 43.74
N ARG A 1061 -41.39 4.82 43.74
CA ARG A 1061 -42.03 3.60 44.27
C ARG A 1061 -41.62 3.27 45.72
N LEU A 1062 -40.69 4.02 46.32
CA LEU A 1062 -40.36 3.86 47.74
C LEU A 1062 -41.51 4.43 48.60
N PRO A 1063 -42.10 3.65 49.53
CA PRO A 1063 -43.18 4.14 50.38
C PRO A 1063 -42.67 5.28 51.28
N SER A 1064 -43.38 6.41 51.27
CA SER A 1064 -43.14 7.51 52.19
C SER A 1064 -43.39 7.04 53.64
N SER A 1065 -42.32 6.80 54.39
CA SER A 1065 -42.40 6.63 55.84
C SER A 1065 -42.97 7.91 56.49
N PRO A 1066 -43.98 7.83 57.38
CA PRO A 1066 -44.68 9.00 57.92
C PRO A 1066 -43.89 9.82 58.96
N HIS A 1067 -42.56 9.74 59.00
CA HIS A 1067 -41.74 10.47 60.01
C HIS A 1067 -40.72 11.48 59.48
N SER A 1068 -40.71 11.83 58.19
CA SER A 1068 -39.71 12.78 57.64
C SER A 1068 -40.20 14.21 57.38
N HIS A 1069 -41.38 14.61 57.87
CA HIS A 1069 -41.89 15.98 57.70
C HIS A 1069 -41.16 17.07 58.51
N LEU A 1070 -40.20 16.73 59.38
CA LEU A 1070 -39.45 17.70 60.19
C LEU A 1070 -37.99 17.94 59.76
N ALA A 1071 -37.43 17.13 58.85
CA ALA A 1071 -36.04 17.29 58.39
C ALA A 1071 -35.91 18.07 57.07
N SER A 1072 -36.93 18.04 56.21
CA SER A 1072 -36.91 18.69 54.88
C SER A 1072 -36.95 20.24 54.94
N ARG A 1073 -37.49 20.83 56.02
CA ARG A 1073 -37.59 22.30 56.16
C ARG A 1073 -36.32 23.02 56.62
N ARG A 1074 -35.24 22.29 56.98
CA ARG A 1074 -33.98 22.91 57.45
C ARG A 1074 -32.85 22.99 56.42
N LEU A 1075 -32.96 22.30 55.28
CA LEU A 1075 -31.93 22.32 54.23
C LEU A 1075 -32.23 23.29 53.07
N SER A 1076 -33.50 23.69 52.88
CA SER A 1076 -33.90 24.64 51.83
C SER A 1076 -33.72 26.13 52.23
N ARG A 1077 -33.04 26.42 53.34
CA ARG A 1077 -32.74 27.79 53.81
C ARG A 1077 -31.23 28.11 53.91
N LYS A 1078 -30.37 27.24 53.39
CA LYS A 1078 -28.90 27.43 53.35
C LYS A 1078 -28.30 27.47 51.94
N LEU A 1079 -29.14 27.45 50.91
CA LEU A 1079 -28.77 27.74 49.53
C LEU A 1079 -29.78 28.76 48.98
N SER A 1080 -29.62 30.00 49.43
CA SER A 1080 -30.11 31.23 48.79
C SER A 1080 -28.96 32.21 48.73
#